data_AF-A0A969Y000-F1
#
_entry.id   AF-A0A969Y000-F1
#
_cell.length_a   1.000
_cell.length_b   1.000
_cell.length_c   1.000
_cell.angle_alpha   90.00
_cell.angle_beta   90.00
_cell.angle_gamma   90.00
#
_symmetry.space_group_name_H-M   'P 1'
#
loop_
_entity.id
_entity.type
_entity.pdbx_description
1 polymer ?
#
loop_
_entity_poly.entity_id
_entity_poly.type
_entity_poly.pdbx_seq_one_letter_code
_entity_poly.pdbx_strand_id
1 'polypeptide(L)'
;MLRMRGSRSVVVLVLLSASATAVASEARWPGWRGDGTGVSRETGLPIRWDEQTNIAWKTPLPGEGNSSPIVWGDRVFVTASTDKGASRHVICIDAASGTILWDTPVPRSRTTKTYPKSGFALSTPATDGQRVYAFFDSPGLVAVDMDGKPVWVEDLGEFTQIYNMAASPVLCDGSVILVCDHDGQSFLEARDAATGRQRWRTDRDVKSNSTSPTVIEVAGSKQIVVPGPTVTAYDPADGQAIWWCEGMMEYVTPTAVFDGRLVYVTSGRNGPAMAIDPTGRGDVTRTHVVMSVATGGPYVPSPVVYPVLALPNDNGNLRMIDAGGRVAVEFRAYGKFSASPVAGEGRLYWINEAGDTYVLDVTQVASDEPRIVQVAVNPLGEKVLASPAVAAGRIYIRTERHLYSIAGNRPVARRATPRTDLPHDFNELAALYKARIGTGRSWAGEDDQDAAARLEVLEHMARTVRTAEAAAFIAQTAIDDKHYDILEESAKLLGQYGPLAEQPCIRLLTYKDSRGRPARPFTRIIAAGHLRDLQSDTATDALLAGAKDRDAAVRAATVEALGSVARAHASRRAQILPALQRALDDDDSAVARAAVDALAGLAGQLGPDAPAVAARLRTLAAGDNRLVSARAAEALKAVTDP
;
A
#
# COMPACT_ATOMS: atom_id res chain seq x y z
N MET A 1 28.02 18.11 -91.43
CA MET A 1 28.44 18.84 -90.21
C MET A 1 27.16 19.36 -89.59
N LEU A 2 26.63 18.78 -88.51
CA LEU A 2 26.97 19.12 -87.12
C LEU A 2 26.40 18.01 -86.20
N ARG A 3 27.19 17.52 -85.24
CA ARG A 3 26.77 16.55 -84.22
C ARG A 3 25.86 17.22 -83.19
N MET A 4 24.65 16.69 -82.97
CA MET A 4 23.80 17.08 -81.82
C MET A 4 24.09 16.18 -80.62
N ARG A 5 24.51 16.80 -79.51
CA ARG A 5 24.56 16.22 -78.16
C ARG A 5 23.20 16.47 -77.49
N GLY A 6 22.56 15.42 -76.97
CA GLY A 6 21.37 15.50 -76.11
C GLY A 6 21.65 14.78 -74.79
N SER A 7 21.65 15.54 -73.70
CA SER A 7 22.00 15.15 -72.33
C SER A 7 20.95 14.23 -71.69
N ARG A 8 21.40 13.20 -70.95
CA ARG A 8 20.54 12.34 -70.13
C ARG A 8 20.31 13.02 -68.77
N SER A 9 19.07 13.42 -68.50
CA SER A 9 18.65 13.91 -67.16
C SER A 9 18.55 12.74 -66.18
N VAL A 10 19.30 12.80 -65.09
CA VAL A 10 19.17 11.91 -63.92
C VAL A 10 18.22 12.59 -62.93
N VAL A 11 17.08 11.96 -62.64
CA VAL A 11 16.17 12.37 -61.56
C VAL A 11 16.67 11.73 -60.27
N VAL A 12 17.11 12.55 -59.31
CA VAL A 12 17.44 12.12 -57.96
C VAL A 12 16.19 12.31 -57.09
N LEU A 13 15.59 11.20 -56.65
CA LEU A 13 14.48 11.20 -55.72
C LEU A 13 15.05 11.29 -54.28
N VAL A 14 14.90 12.44 -53.62
CA VAL A 14 15.23 12.59 -52.20
C VAL A 14 14.04 12.11 -51.37
N LEU A 15 14.15 10.91 -50.79
CA LEU A 15 13.24 10.40 -49.78
C LEU A 15 13.60 11.02 -48.43
N LEU A 16 12.85 12.04 -48.00
CA LEU A 16 12.86 12.50 -46.60
C LEU A 16 12.13 11.46 -45.74
N SER A 17 12.90 10.64 -45.02
CA SER A 17 12.40 9.82 -43.92
C SER A 17 12.15 10.72 -42.71
N ALA A 18 10.88 11.10 -42.49
CA ALA A 18 10.46 11.70 -41.23
C ALA A 18 10.43 10.60 -40.15
N SER A 19 11.50 10.52 -39.36
CA SER A 19 11.51 9.73 -38.12
C SER A 19 10.61 10.43 -37.11
N ALA A 20 9.36 9.98 -37.00
CA ALA A 20 8.50 10.33 -35.89
C ALA A 20 9.09 9.71 -34.61
N THR A 21 9.86 10.49 -33.85
CA THR A 21 10.17 10.15 -32.47
C THR A 21 8.85 10.12 -31.71
N ALA A 22 8.38 8.92 -31.38
CA ALA A 22 7.32 8.75 -30.41
C ALA A 22 7.80 9.38 -29.10
N VAL A 23 7.28 10.56 -28.78
CA VAL A 23 7.42 11.13 -27.44
C VAL A 23 6.73 10.14 -26.52
N ALA A 24 7.50 9.39 -25.73
CA ALA A 24 6.93 8.55 -24.70
C ALA A 24 6.03 9.46 -23.85
N SER A 25 4.74 9.12 -23.74
CA SER A 25 3.84 9.94 -22.92
C SER A 25 4.36 9.93 -21.50
N GLU A 26 4.57 11.11 -20.94
CA GLU A 26 4.96 11.29 -19.54
C GLU A 26 4.01 10.48 -18.65
N ALA A 27 4.56 9.70 -17.72
CA ALA A 27 3.77 8.85 -16.83
C ALA A 27 2.94 9.72 -15.88
N ARG A 28 1.63 9.54 -15.84
CA ARG A 28 0.71 10.46 -15.15
C ARG A 28 -0.32 9.71 -14.31
N TRP A 29 -0.38 10.07 -13.04
CA TRP A 29 -1.41 9.75 -12.08
C TRP A 29 -1.61 10.98 -11.19
N PRO A 30 -2.22 12.05 -11.73
CA PRO A 30 -2.03 13.41 -11.22
C PRO A 30 -2.76 13.75 -9.92
N GLY A 31 -3.70 12.93 -9.48
CA GLY A 31 -4.54 13.20 -8.31
C GLY A 31 -5.08 11.94 -7.65
N TRP A 32 -6.06 12.13 -6.76
CA TRP A 32 -6.83 11.04 -6.15
C TRP A 32 -7.35 10.09 -7.23
N ARG A 33 -6.91 8.83 -7.16
CA ARG A 33 -7.25 7.78 -8.14
C ARG A 33 -6.94 8.17 -9.59
N GLY A 34 -5.89 8.95 -9.81
CA GLY A 34 -5.45 9.39 -11.13
C GLY A 34 -6.27 10.57 -11.60
N ASP A 35 -7.31 10.28 -12.39
CA ASP A 35 -8.32 11.23 -12.88
C ASP A 35 -9.66 11.08 -12.13
N GLY A 36 -9.65 10.41 -10.98
CA GLY A 36 -10.83 10.06 -10.19
C GLY A 36 -11.43 8.69 -10.52
N THR A 37 -11.13 8.10 -11.69
CA THR A 37 -11.71 6.81 -12.10
C THR A 37 -11.04 5.62 -11.43
N GLY A 38 -9.77 5.74 -11.01
CA GLY A 38 -8.96 4.63 -10.52
C GLY A 38 -8.60 3.61 -11.62
N VAL A 39 -8.77 3.95 -12.89
CA VAL A 39 -8.46 3.07 -14.03
C VAL A 39 -7.18 3.54 -14.72
N SER A 40 -6.22 2.62 -14.84
CA SER A 40 -4.97 2.84 -15.56
C SER A 40 -5.00 2.23 -16.95
N ARG A 41 -4.31 2.89 -17.89
CA ARG A 41 -4.04 2.38 -19.24
C ARG A 41 -2.67 1.72 -19.37
N GLU A 42 -1.90 1.66 -18.28
CA GLU A 42 -0.60 1.02 -18.22
C GLU A 42 -0.72 -0.49 -18.52
N THR A 43 0.34 -1.05 -19.10
CA THR A 43 0.44 -2.48 -19.45
C THR A 43 1.67 -3.11 -18.78
N GLY A 44 1.70 -4.44 -18.67
CA GLY A 44 2.79 -5.13 -17.99
C GLY A 44 2.79 -4.88 -16.49
N LEU A 45 1.61 -4.71 -15.89
CA LEU A 45 1.48 -4.43 -14.47
C LEU A 45 1.89 -5.68 -13.67
N PRO A 46 2.66 -5.52 -12.57
CA PRO A 46 3.09 -6.65 -11.76
C PRO A 46 1.88 -7.41 -11.20
N ILE A 47 1.97 -8.74 -11.15
CA ILE A 47 0.92 -9.60 -10.58
C ILE A 47 1.36 -10.14 -9.21
N ARG A 48 2.64 -10.53 -9.09
CA ARG A 48 3.22 -11.07 -7.85
C ARG A 48 4.40 -10.21 -7.41
N TRP A 49 4.49 -9.94 -6.11
CA TRP A 49 5.64 -9.28 -5.51
C TRP A 49 5.81 -9.69 -4.06
N ASP A 50 7.06 -9.65 -3.62
CA ASP A 50 7.52 -9.89 -2.26
C ASP A 50 8.83 -9.10 -2.06
N GLU A 51 9.47 -9.23 -0.89
CA GLU A 51 10.73 -8.53 -0.59
C GLU A 51 11.86 -8.79 -1.60
N GLN A 52 11.78 -9.88 -2.37
CA GLN A 52 12.80 -10.31 -3.33
C GLN A 52 12.37 -10.10 -4.79
N THR A 53 11.07 -9.97 -5.04
CA THR A 53 10.47 -10.03 -6.38
C THR A 53 9.63 -8.79 -6.65
N ASN A 54 9.89 -8.10 -7.75
CA ASN A 54 9.11 -6.98 -8.29
C ASN A 54 8.93 -5.75 -7.37
N ILE A 55 9.36 -5.75 -6.10
CA ILE A 55 9.55 -4.53 -5.32
C ILE A 55 10.83 -3.86 -5.83
N ALA A 56 10.68 -2.75 -6.56
CA ALA A 56 11.80 -2.02 -7.13
C ALA A 56 12.51 -1.15 -6.08
N TRP A 57 11.74 -0.55 -5.18
CA TRP A 57 12.25 0.15 -4.01
C TRP A 57 11.17 0.28 -2.93
N LYS A 58 11.63 0.50 -1.69
CA LYS A 58 10.84 0.78 -0.49
C LYS A 58 11.50 1.93 0.25
N THR A 59 10.77 3.01 0.48
CA THR A 59 11.29 4.26 1.05
C THR A 59 10.58 4.57 2.36
N PRO A 60 11.28 4.68 3.50
CA PRO A 60 10.71 5.20 4.73
C PRO A 60 10.21 6.63 4.54
N LEU A 61 8.98 6.92 4.97
CA LEU A 61 8.41 8.25 4.88
C LEU A 61 8.62 9.02 6.20
N PRO A 62 9.02 10.31 6.14
CA PRO A 62 9.05 11.15 7.32
C PRO A 62 7.61 11.47 7.76
N GLY A 63 7.31 11.14 9.02
CA GLY A 63 6.01 11.43 9.63
C GLY A 63 4.87 10.49 9.24
N GLU A 64 3.68 10.83 9.71
CA GLU A 64 2.46 10.06 9.56
C GLU A 64 1.57 10.64 8.45
N GLY A 65 0.81 9.81 7.75
CA GLY A 65 -0.21 10.26 6.81
C GLY A 65 -0.79 9.12 5.98
N ASN A 66 -1.93 9.40 5.33
CA ASN A 66 -2.75 8.41 4.64
C ASN A 66 -3.10 8.79 3.20
N SER A 67 -2.53 9.88 2.68
CA SER A 67 -2.74 10.30 1.30
C SER A 67 -2.33 9.20 0.32
N SER A 68 -3.06 9.05 -0.78
CA SER A 68 -2.58 8.21 -1.87
C SER A 68 -1.37 8.87 -2.54
N PRO A 69 -0.43 8.10 -3.08
CA PRO A 69 0.62 8.65 -3.94
C PRO A 69 0.00 9.23 -5.22
N ILE A 70 0.60 10.29 -5.74
CA ILE A 70 0.36 10.78 -7.10
C ILE A 70 1.66 10.76 -7.88
N VAL A 71 1.60 10.60 -9.19
CA VAL A 71 2.78 10.47 -10.05
C VAL A 71 2.70 11.48 -11.19
N TRP A 72 3.79 12.20 -11.41
CA TRP A 72 3.96 13.06 -12.58
C TRP A 72 5.39 12.95 -13.11
N GLY A 73 5.54 12.33 -14.28
CA GLY A 73 6.83 12.07 -14.89
C GLY A 73 7.70 11.15 -14.02
N ASP A 74 8.81 11.70 -13.55
CA ASP A 74 9.80 11.04 -12.70
C ASP A 74 9.59 11.31 -11.20
N ARG A 75 8.47 11.93 -10.80
CA ARG A 75 8.20 12.32 -9.41
C ARG A 75 6.96 11.64 -8.86
N VAL A 76 7.05 11.22 -7.60
CA VAL A 76 5.94 10.73 -6.79
C VAL A 76 5.73 11.70 -5.64
N PHE A 77 4.49 12.11 -5.38
CA PHE A 77 4.17 13.02 -4.29
C PHE A 77 3.21 12.39 -3.29
N VAL A 78 3.43 12.70 -2.01
CA VAL A 78 2.59 12.31 -0.88
C VAL A 78 2.54 13.46 0.14
N THR A 79 1.55 13.44 1.04
CA THR A 79 1.48 14.39 2.16
C THR A 79 1.79 13.69 3.48
N ALA A 80 2.34 14.41 4.46
CA ALA A 80 2.60 13.85 5.79
C ALA A 80 2.42 14.89 6.89
N SER A 81 2.52 14.43 8.12
CA SER A 81 2.54 15.26 9.32
C SER A 81 3.57 14.76 10.31
N THR A 82 4.29 15.68 10.94
CA THR A 82 5.23 15.38 12.03
C THR A 82 4.75 16.05 13.31
N ASP A 83 5.44 15.77 14.42
CA ASP A 83 5.25 16.46 15.70
C ASP A 83 3.79 16.44 16.18
N LYS A 84 3.14 15.28 16.01
CA LYS A 84 1.72 15.04 16.35
C LYS A 84 0.80 16.08 15.70
N GLY A 85 1.06 16.38 14.43
CA GLY A 85 0.28 17.33 13.66
C GLY A 85 0.61 18.79 13.96
N ALA A 86 1.79 19.12 14.51
CA ALA A 86 2.23 20.51 14.55
C ALA A 86 2.74 20.99 13.18
N SER A 87 3.32 20.09 12.37
CA SER A 87 3.78 20.38 11.02
C SER A 87 3.05 19.52 9.98
N ARG A 88 2.70 20.09 8.83
CA ARG A 88 2.21 19.37 7.63
C ARG A 88 3.26 19.44 6.55
N HIS A 89 3.32 18.42 5.72
CA HIS A 89 4.40 18.25 4.76
C HIS A 89 3.86 17.84 3.40
N VAL A 90 4.47 18.36 2.34
CA VAL A 90 4.39 17.80 0.99
C VAL A 90 5.76 17.20 0.69
N ILE A 91 5.79 15.94 0.27
CA ILE A 91 7.03 15.19 0.05
C ILE A 91 7.09 14.79 -1.41
N CYS A 92 8.25 14.97 -2.04
CA CYS A 92 8.55 14.47 -3.37
C CYS A 92 9.60 13.38 -3.32
N ILE A 93 9.31 12.28 -4.01
CA ILE A 93 10.17 11.11 -4.13
C ILE A 93 10.48 10.90 -5.62
N ASP A 94 11.73 10.59 -5.94
CA ASP A 94 12.14 10.17 -7.26
C ASP A 94 11.51 8.81 -7.60
N ALA A 95 10.73 8.76 -8.68
CA ALA A 95 9.96 7.59 -9.09
C ALA A 95 10.85 6.39 -9.46
N ALA A 96 12.07 6.66 -9.95
CA ALA A 96 13.00 5.62 -10.38
C ALA A 96 13.72 4.95 -9.21
N SER A 97 14.25 5.74 -8.27
CA SER A 97 15.12 5.28 -7.18
C SER A 97 14.46 5.20 -5.81
N GLY A 98 13.31 5.85 -5.60
CA GLY A 98 12.68 5.98 -4.29
C GLY A 98 13.36 7.00 -3.38
N THR A 99 14.29 7.81 -3.87
CA THR A 99 14.97 8.82 -3.05
C THR A 99 14.04 9.99 -2.78
N ILE A 100 13.91 10.43 -1.52
CA ILE A 100 13.24 11.69 -1.20
C ILE A 100 14.05 12.83 -1.81
N LEU A 101 13.46 13.55 -2.76
CA LEU A 101 14.07 14.70 -3.42
C LEU A 101 13.94 15.95 -2.56
N TRP A 102 12.78 16.11 -1.92
CA TRP A 102 12.52 17.18 -0.98
C TRP A 102 11.34 16.82 -0.06
N ASP A 103 11.34 17.43 1.12
CA ASP A 103 10.28 17.38 2.12
C ASP A 103 10.00 18.82 2.57
N THR A 104 8.83 19.33 2.20
CA THR A 104 8.48 20.74 2.36
C THR A 104 7.47 20.91 3.50
N PRO A 105 7.87 21.54 4.63
CA PRO A 105 6.92 21.90 5.67
C PRO A 105 5.98 23.00 5.16
N VAL A 106 4.69 22.83 5.41
CA VAL A 106 3.63 23.76 5.06
C VAL A 106 3.59 24.88 6.10
N PRO A 107 3.74 26.16 5.70
CA PRO A 107 3.64 27.28 6.62
C PRO A 107 2.26 27.36 7.29
N ARG A 108 2.21 27.93 8.51
CA ARG A 108 0.97 28.20 9.27
C ARG A 108 0.16 26.96 9.70
N SER A 109 0.74 25.77 9.64
CA SER A 109 0.14 24.59 10.28
C SER A 109 -0.02 24.79 11.77
N ARG A 110 -1.17 24.33 12.28
CA ARG A 110 -1.52 24.34 13.70
C ARG A 110 -1.91 22.94 14.12
N THR A 111 -1.64 22.58 15.37
CA THR A 111 -2.16 21.34 15.95
C THR A 111 -3.68 21.43 16.06
N THR A 112 -4.35 20.42 15.52
CA THR A 112 -5.81 20.26 15.50
C THR A 112 -6.20 19.01 16.29
N LYS A 113 -7.50 18.83 16.56
CA LYS A 113 -7.99 17.53 17.00
C LYS A 113 -8.01 16.57 15.82
N THR A 114 -7.68 15.31 16.05
CA THR A 114 -7.69 14.29 14.99
C THR A 114 -8.38 13.01 15.42
N TYR A 115 -8.96 12.31 14.45
CA TYR A 115 -9.36 10.92 14.58
C TYR A 115 -8.13 10.01 14.40
N PRO A 116 -7.88 9.03 15.29
CA PRO A 116 -6.66 8.22 15.25
C PRO A 116 -6.42 7.47 13.95
N LYS A 117 -7.48 7.05 13.24
CA LYS A 117 -7.32 6.34 11.96
C LYS A 117 -6.96 7.29 10.81
N SER A 118 -7.50 8.50 10.82
CA SER A 118 -7.35 9.49 9.75
C SER A 118 -6.00 10.20 9.80
N GLY A 119 -5.56 10.55 11.00
CA GLY A 119 -4.40 11.42 11.20
C GLY A 119 -4.60 12.79 10.57
N PHE A 120 -3.50 13.49 10.34
CA PHE A 120 -3.51 14.91 9.97
C PHE A 120 -3.24 15.20 8.48
N ALA A 121 -2.89 14.17 7.70
CA ALA A 121 -2.51 14.25 6.30
C ALA A 121 -3.26 13.18 5.49
N LEU A 122 -4.59 13.31 5.44
CA LEU A 122 -5.49 12.34 4.83
C LEU A 122 -5.74 12.60 3.34
N SER A 123 -5.95 13.86 2.95
CA SER A 123 -6.25 14.22 1.57
C SER A 123 -5.09 13.94 0.61
N THR A 124 -5.43 13.41 -0.56
CA THR A 124 -4.47 13.15 -1.64
C THR A 124 -4.18 14.44 -2.40
N PRO A 125 -2.91 14.81 -2.62
CA PRO A 125 -2.60 16.03 -3.38
C PRO A 125 -3.00 15.88 -4.86
N ALA A 126 -2.96 16.99 -5.60
CA ALA A 126 -3.12 17.01 -7.06
C ALA A 126 -1.99 17.80 -7.72
N THR A 127 -1.68 17.52 -8.99
CA THR A 127 -0.67 18.28 -9.75
C THR A 127 -1.05 18.49 -11.22
N ASP A 128 -0.68 19.65 -11.75
CA ASP A 128 -0.72 20.01 -13.17
C ASP A 128 0.66 19.88 -13.85
N GLY A 129 1.67 19.36 -13.14
CA GLY A 129 3.06 19.30 -13.60
C GLY A 129 3.84 20.60 -13.44
N GLN A 130 3.22 21.67 -12.96
CA GLN A 130 3.88 22.93 -12.60
C GLN A 130 3.91 23.13 -11.09
N ARG A 131 2.86 22.70 -10.39
CA ARG A 131 2.69 22.81 -8.94
C ARG A 131 2.01 21.56 -8.39
N VAL A 132 2.21 21.34 -7.09
CA VAL A 132 1.51 20.34 -6.31
C VAL A 132 0.59 21.05 -5.32
N TYR A 133 -0.68 20.69 -5.34
CA TYR A 133 -1.74 21.27 -4.53
C TYR A 133 -2.13 20.26 -3.45
N ALA A 134 -1.99 20.61 -2.19
CA ALA A 134 -2.33 19.75 -1.06
C ALA A 134 -3.35 20.45 -0.15
N PHE A 135 -4.23 19.65 0.46
CA PHE A 135 -5.21 20.13 1.42
C PHE A 135 -4.98 19.46 2.77
N PHE A 136 -5.08 20.25 3.82
CA PHE A 136 -4.97 19.83 5.21
C PHE A 136 -6.09 20.47 6.02
N ASP A 137 -6.43 19.87 7.15
CA ASP A 137 -7.31 20.48 8.15
C ASP A 137 -6.76 21.80 8.71
N SER A 138 -5.44 22.00 8.64
CA SER A 138 -4.75 23.25 8.94
C SER A 138 -3.42 23.35 8.18
N PRO A 139 -3.12 24.48 7.50
CA PRO A 139 -3.94 25.70 7.44
C PRO A 139 -5.15 25.58 6.50
N GLY A 140 -5.14 24.63 5.56
CA GLY A 140 -6.12 24.58 4.48
C GLY A 140 -5.44 24.14 3.20
N LEU A 141 -5.60 24.92 2.13
CA LEU A 141 -5.07 24.59 0.81
C LEU A 141 -3.70 25.22 0.59
N VAL A 142 -2.75 24.47 0.04
CA VAL A 142 -1.39 24.93 -0.25
C VAL A 142 -0.99 24.54 -1.67
N ALA A 143 -0.20 25.39 -2.32
CA ALA A 143 0.55 25.04 -3.51
C ALA A 143 2.05 25.13 -3.26
N VAL A 144 2.78 24.11 -3.70
CA VAL A 144 4.24 24.11 -3.81
C VAL A 144 4.62 23.93 -5.28
N ASP A 145 5.74 24.49 -5.73
CA ASP A 145 6.25 24.21 -7.08
C ASP A 145 6.88 22.80 -7.15
N MET A 146 7.29 22.37 -8.35
CA MET A 146 7.90 21.05 -8.54
C MET A 146 9.26 20.87 -7.83
N ASP A 147 9.88 21.97 -7.39
CA ASP A 147 11.13 22.00 -6.62
C ASP A 147 10.88 22.08 -5.10
N GLY A 148 9.63 22.03 -4.65
CA GLY A 148 9.24 22.03 -3.25
C GLY A 148 9.18 23.42 -2.62
N LYS A 149 9.19 24.51 -3.39
CA LYS A 149 9.04 25.85 -2.81
C LYS A 149 7.57 26.19 -2.64
N PRO A 150 7.12 26.62 -1.44
CA PRO A 150 5.77 27.14 -1.26
C PRO A 150 5.50 28.32 -2.20
N VAL A 151 4.43 28.22 -2.99
CA VAL A 151 3.97 29.27 -3.91
C VAL A 151 2.92 30.14 -3.21
N TRP A 152 1.90 29.49 -2.66
CA TRP A 152 0.86 30.14 -1.86
C TRP A 152 0.28 29.17 -0.85
N VAL A 153 -0.29 29.71 0.22
CA VAL A 153 -0.97 28.97 1.29
C VAL A 153 -2.24 29.75 1.61
N GLU A 154 -3.37 29.08 1.63
CA GLU A 154 -4.67 29.65 1.96
C GLU A 154 -5.17 29.01 3.25
N ASP A 155 -5.33 29.82 4.29
CA ASP A 155 -5.92 29.37 5.54
C ASP A 155 -7.44 29.38 5.36
N LEU A 156 -8.05 28.19 5.36
CA LEU A 156 -9.49 28.02 5.12
C LEU A 156 -10.30 28.02 6.43
N GLY A 157 -9.65 28.28 7.56
CA GLY A 157 -10.27 28.30 8.87
C GLY A 157 -10.35 26.92 9.51
N GLU A 158 -11.22 26.79 10.50
CA GLU A 158 -11.38 25.57 11.27
C GLU A 158 -12.57 24.73 10.78
N PHE A 159 -12.36 23.41 10.74
CA PHE A 159 -13.37 22.47 10.32
C PHE A 159 -13.85 21.59 11.48
N THR A 160 -15.15 21.52 11.69
CA THR A 160 -15.79 20.54 12.58
C THR A 160 -16.14 19.26 11.83
N GLN A 161 -15.29 18.24 11.92
CA GLN A 161 -15.53 16.90 11.36
C GLN A 161 -14.93 15.84 12.32
N ILE A 162 -15.77 14.94 12.85
CA ILE A 162 -15.37 13.79 13.68
C ILE A 162 -14.30 12.85 13.08
N TYR A 163 -14.20 12.75 11.74
CA TYR A 163 -13.26 11.88 11.02
C TYR A 163 -12.16 12.64 10.27
N ASN A 164 -11.98 13.93 10.56
CA ASN A 164 -11.14 14.88 9.83
C ASN A 164 -11.64 15.18 8.40
N MET A 165 -11.03 16.19 7.79
CA MET A 165 -11.21 16.50 6.38
C MET A 165 -10.44 15.51 5.50
N ALA A 166 -11.11 14.93 4.51
CA ALA A 166 -10.57 13.88 3.65
C ALA A 166 -10.66 14.17 2.15
N ALA A 167 -11.50 15.15 1.76
CA ALA A 167 -11.71 15.50 0.36
C ALA A 167 -10.38 15.91 -0.28
N SER A 168 -10.10 15.35 -1.45
CA SER A 168 -8.88 15.65 -2.20
C SER A 168 -9.16 16.74 -3.23
N PRO A 169 -8.27 17.72 -3.42
CA PRO A 169 -8.43 18.74 -4.46
C PRO A 169 -8.40 18.11 -5.87
N VAL A 170 -9.13 18.71 -6.81
CA VAL A 170 -9.07 18.37 -8.24
C VAL A 170 -8.79 19.60 -9.08
N LEU A 171 -8.29 19.40 -10.29
CA LEU A 171 -7.89 20.48 -11.18
C LEU A 171 -8.85 20.60 -12.37
N CYS A 172 -9.29 21.81 -12.67
CA CYS A 172 -10.10 22.10 -13.84
C CYS A 172 -9.86 23.53 -14.32
N ASP A 173 -9.52 23.70 -15.60
CA ASP A 173 -9.41 25.00 -16.28
C ASP A 173 -8.58 26.05 -15.52
N GLY A 174 -7.41 25.61 -15.04
CA GLY A 174 -6.48 26.44 -14.27
C GLY A 174 -6.98 26.78 -12.85
N SER A 175 -7.99 26.06 -12.36
CA SER A 175 -8.49 26.16 -10.99
C SER A 175 -8.14 24.91 -10.19
N VAL A 176 -7.89 25.10 -8.90
CA VAL A 176 -7.97 24.05 -7.88
C VAL A 176 -9.37 24.09 -7.28
N ILE A 177 -10.07 22.96 -7.33
CA ILE A 177 -11.43 22.81 -6.82
C ILE A 177 -11.36 21.95 -5.56
N LEU A 178 -12.04 22.39 -4.50
CA LEU A 178 -12.06 21.70 -3.22
C LEU A 178 -13.47 21.69 -2.63
N VAL A 179 -13.84 20.55 -2.05
CA VAL A 179 -15.06 20.38 -1.25
C VAL A 179 -14.67 20.38 0.22
N CYS A 180 -15.38 21.16 1.02
CA CYS A 180 -15.26 21.18 2.47
C CYS A 180 -16.63 20.94 3.11
N ASP A 181 -17.06 19.68 3.14
CA ASP A 181 -18.30 19.27 3.80
C ASP A 181 -18.02 18.95 5.28
N HIS A 182 -18.61 19.71 6.20
CA HIS A 182 -18.35 19.61 7.64
C HIS A 182 -19.57 20.09 8.45
N ASP A 183 -19.54 20.00 9.79
CA ASP A 183 -20.70 20.35 10.61
C ASP A 183 -20.93 21.87 10.79
N GLY A 184 -20.05 22.69 10.21
CA GLY A 184 -20.24 24.13 10.02
C GLY A 184 -20.99 24.46 8.73
N GLN A 185 -20.59 25.55 8.05
CA GLN A 185 -21.11 25.89 6.72
C GLN A 185 -20.28 25.16 5.65
N SER A 186 -20.80 24.04 5.15
CA SER A 186 -20.19 23.31 4.03
C SER A 186 -20.12 24.15 2.76
N PHE A 187 -19.09 23.92 1.95
CA PHE A 187 -18.90 24.65 0.69
C PHE A 187 -18.11 23.85 -0.36
N LEU A 188 -18.34 24.21 -1.62
CA LEU A 188 -17.47 23.91 -2.75
C LEU A 188 -16.82 25.23 -3.18
N GLU A 189 -15.52 25.25 -3.42
CA GLU A 189 -14.84 26.43 -3.95
C GLU A 189 -13.88 26.10 -5.08
N ALA A 190 -13.67 27.09 -5.95
CA ALA A 190 -12.58 27.08 -6.92
C ALA A 190 -11.63 28.25 -6.66
N ARG A 191 -10.34 27.95 -6.69
CA ARG A 191 -9.25 28.92 -6.55
C ARG A 191 -8.39 28.89 -7.79
N ASP A 192 -7.92 30.05 -8.21
CA ASP A 192 -6.93 30.17 -9.27
C ASP A 192 -5.65 29.39 -8.88
N ALA A 193 -5.25 28.44 -9.72
CA ALA A 193 -4.18 27.51 -9.37
C ALA A 193 -2.81 28.20 -9.26
N ALA A 194 -2.58 29.27 -10.03
CA ALA A 194 -1.33 30.02 -9.97
C ALA A 194 -1.22 30.91 -8.72
N THR A 195 -2.33 31.47 -8.24
CA THR A 195 -2.33 32.55 -7.24
C THR A 195 -3.03 32.23 -5.92
N GLY A 196 -3.81 31.16 -5.82
CA GLY A 196 -4.60 30.80 -4.64
C GLY A 196 -5.86 31.64 -4.44
N ARG A 197 -6.08 32.67 -5.28
CA ARG A 197 -7.23 33.57 -5.18
C ARG A 197 -8.53 32.82 -5.46
N GLN A 198 -9.52 32.99 -4.57
CA GLN A 198 -10.86 32.46 -4.78
C GLN A 198 -11.48 33.05 -6.06
N ARG A 199 -11.91 32.17 -6.96
CA ARG A 199 -12.67 32.51 -8.17
C ARG A 199 -14.16 32.55 -7.86
N TRP A 200 -14.66 31.50 -7.21
CA TRP A 200 -16.03 31.39 -6.73
C TRP A 200 -16.11 30.44 -5.54
N ARG A 201 -17.21 30.53 -4.80
CA ARG A 201 -17.56 29.64 -3.69
C ARG A 201 -19.07 29.45 -3.69
N THR A 202 -19.49 28.21 -3.55
CA THR A 202 -20.89 27.80 -3.47
C THR A 202 -21.11 27.12 -2.13
N ASP A 203 -22.01 27.68 -1.33
CA ASP A 203 -22.43 27.07 -0.07
C ASP A 203 -23.23 25.79 -0.37
N ARG A 204 -22.98 24.75 0.43
CA ARG A 204 -23.62 23.45 0.32
C ARG A 204 -24.44 23.18 1.57
N ASP A 205 -25.71 22.81 1.41
CA ASP A 205 -26.60 22.45 2.52
C ASP A 205 -26.46 20.96 2.86
N VAL A 206 -25.28 20.58 3.35
CA VAL A 206 -24.95 19.22 3.77
C VAL A 206 -24.08 19.24 5.01
N LYS A 207 -24.13 18.15 5.78
CA LYS A 207 -23.24 17.92 6.93
C LYS A 207 -21.98 17.16 6.51
N SER A 208 -21.18 16.77 7.50
CA SER A 208 -19.90 16.08 7.33
C SER A 208 -19.95 14.95 6.29
N ASN A 209 -19.23 15.14 5.19
CA ASN A 209 -18.94 14.14 4.17
C ASN A 209 -17.43 14.13 3.90
N SER A 210 -16.91 13.04 3.36
CA SER A 210 -15.48 12.84 3.12
C SER A 210 -15.14 12.63 1.64
N THR A 211 -16.12 12.83 0.76
CA THR A 211 -16.00 12.58 -0.68
C THR A 211 -15.16 13.63 -1.40
N SER A 212 -14.47 13.21 -2.45
CA SER A 212 -13.74 14.12 -3.35
C SER A 212 -14.62 14.49 -4.56
N PRO A 213 -14.52 15.71 -5.10
CA PRO A 213 -15.19 16.08 -6.35
C PRO A 213 -14.64 15.29 -7.53
N THR A 214 -15.48 15.05 -8.55
CA THR A 214 -15.08 14.42 -9.82
C THR A 214 -15.34 15.38 -10.98
N VAL A 215 -14.32 15.69 -11.76
CA VAL A 215 -14.48 16.48 -12.99
C VAL A 215 -14.85 15.53 -14.13
N ILE A 216 -15.98 15.79 -14.77
CA ILE A 216 -16.48 15.01 -15.91
C ILE A 216 -16.63 15.89 -17.14
N GLU A 217 -16.62 15.29 -18.31
CA GLU A 217 -16.91 15.98 -19.57
C GLU A 217 -18.12 15.35 -20.24
N VAL A 218 -19.13 16.17 -20.55
CA VAL A 218 -20.41 15.76 -21.12
C VAL A 218 -20.68 16.65 -22.33
N ALA A 219 -20.73 16.04 -23.52
CA ALA A 219 -20.94 16.75 -24.79
C ALA A 219 -20.02 17.98 -24.99
N GLY A 220 -18.75 17.86 -24.59
CA GLY A 220 -17.74 18.92 -24.71
C GLY A 220 -17.79 19.99 -23.61
N SER A 221 -18.70 19.87 -22.64
CA SER A 221 -18.79 20.77 -21.48
C SER A 221 -18.37 20.04 -20.20
N LYS A 222 -17.57 20.70 -19.36
CA LYS A 222 -17.13 20.13 -18.09
C LYS A 222 -18.15 20.34 -16.98
N GLN A 223 -18.21 19.41 -16.04
CA GLN A 223 -19.03 19.50 -14.83
C GLN A 223 -18.22 18.99 -13.63
N ILE A 224 -18.48 19.53 -12.44
CA ILE A 224 -17.93 19.05 -11.18
C ILE A 224 -19.02 18.29 -10.44
N VAL A 225 -18.92 16.97 -10.38
CA VAL A 225 -19.85 16.13 -9.62
C VAL A 225 -19.36 15.99 -8.19
N VAL A 226 -20.22 16.28 -7.22
CA VAL A 226 -19.94 16.11 -5.81
C VAL A 226 -20.99 15.19 -5.19
N PRO A 227 -20.60 13.98 -4.73
CA PRO A 227 -21.49 13.14 -3.94
C PRO A 227 -21.93 13.81 -2.62
N GLY A 228 -23.06 13.34 -2.10
CA GLY A 228 -23.70 13.80 -0.88
C GLY A 228 -25.04 13.09 -0.78
N PRO A 229 -25.85 13.29 0.29
CA PRO A 229 -27.22 12.80 0.34
C PRO A 229 -28.01 13.18 -0.93
N THR A 230 -27.73 14.39 -1.41
CA THR A 230 -28.05 14.85 -2.76
C THR A 230 -26.76 14.97 -3.57
N VAL A 231 -26.64 14.16 -4.62
CA VAL A 231 -25.54 14.26 -5.59
C VAL A 231 -25.78 15.48 -6.46
N THR A 232 -24.81 16.36 -6.57
CA THR A 232 -24.96 17.62 -7.33
C THR A 232 -23.81 17.79 -8.31
N ALA A 233 -24.14 18.18 -9.54
CA ALA A 233 -23.15 18.64 -10.51
C ALA A 233 -23.15 20.17 -10.58
N TYR A 234 -21.95 20.74 -10.67
CA TYR A 234 -21.73 22.18 -10.72
C TYR A 234 -20.97 22.58 -11.99
N ASP A 235 -21.24 23.78 -12.48
CA ASP A 235 -20.48 24.40 -13.56
C ASP A 235 -19.09 24.83 -13.04
N PRO A 236 -17.98 24.39 -13.66
CA PRO A 236 -16.64 24.78 -13.20
C PRO A 236 -16.34 26.28 -13.32
N ALA A 237 -17.05 27.02 -14.17
CA ALA A 237 -16.79 28.42 -14.42
C ALA A 237 -17.28 29.32 -13.28
N ASP A 238 -18.43 29.00 -12.68
CA ASP A 238 -19.09 29.86 -11.70
C ASP A 238 -19.63 29.15 -10.45
N GLY A 239 -19.54 27.82 -10.39
CA GLY A 239 -20.00 27.02 -9.25
C GLY A 239 -21.51 26.87 -9.15
N GLN A 240 -22.29 27.22 -10.17
CA GLN A 240 -23.74 27.03 -10.16
C GLN A 240 -24.12 25.56 -10.35
N ALA A 241 -25.15 25.10 -9.65
CA ALA A 241 -25.68 23.75 -9.82
C ALA A 241 -26.30 23.58 -11.22
N ILE A 242 -25.88 22.54 -11.94
CA ILE A 242 -26.40 22.16 -13.26
C ILE A 242 -27.58 21.20 -13.09
N TRP A 243 -27.36 20.14 -12.30
CA TRP A 243 -28.36 19.14 -11.96
C TRP A 243 -28.09 18.56 -10.56
N TRP A 244 -29.12 17.98 -9.97
CA TRP A 244 -29.01 17.27 -8.69
C TRP A 244 -29.90 16.04 -8.66
N CYS A 245 -29.48 15.04 -7.88
CA CYS A 245 -30.15 13.75 -7.73
C CYS A 245 -30.16 13.34 -6.26
N GLU A 246 -31.35 13.11 -5.72
CA GLU A 246 -31.53 12.57 -4.36
C GLU A 246 -31.37 11.04 -4.33
N GLY A 247 -31.32 10.49 -3.11
CA GLY A 247 -31.41 9.04 -2.87
C GLY A 247 -30.18 8.41 -2.25
N MET A 248 -29.17 9.21 -1.88
CA MET A 248 -28.00 8.74 -1.13
C MET A 248 -28.20 8.92 0.38
N MET A 249 -27.41 8.20 1.18
CA MET A 249 -27.36 8.32 2.63
C MET A 249 -26.45 9.46 3.09
N GLU A 250 -26.53 9.83 4.36
CA GLU A 250 -25.58 10.74 5.01
C GLU A 250 -24.18 10.13 5.18
N TYR A 251 -23.20 10.98 5.51
CA TYR A 251 -21.78 10.62 5.71
C TYR A 251 -21.16 9.96 4.47
N VAL A 252 -21.39 10.56 3.30
CA VAL A 252 -20.87 10.06 2.03
C VAL A 252 -19.35 10.21 2.01
N THR A 253 -18.67 9.08 1.94
CA THR A 253 -17.21 8.98 1.80
C THR A 253 -16.77 8.58 0.39
N PRO A 254 -17.46 7.67 -0.33
CA PRO A 254 -17.06 7.27 -1.67
C PRO A 254 -17.10 8.43 -2.67
N THR A 255 -16.13 8.45 -3.59
CA THR A 255 -16.03 9.39 -4.72
C THR A 255 -16.84 8.85 -5.91
N ALA A 256 -17.46 9.76 -6.69
CA ALA A 256 -18.16 9.38 -7.92
C ALA A 256 -17.19 8.89 -8.99
N VAL A 257 -17.60 7.91 -9.79
CA VAL A 257 -16.83 7.43 -10.95
C VAL A 257 -17.60 7.73 -12.22
N PHE A 258 -16.91 8.24 -13.24
CA PHE A 258 -17.46 8.49 -14.56
C PHE A 258 -16.80 7.57 -15.58
N ASP A 259 -17.58 6.82 -16.35
CA ASP A 259 -17.08 5.87 -17.36
C ASP A 259 -17.01 6.48 -18.78
N GLY A 260 -17.25 7.80 -18.90
CA GLY A 260 -17.41 8.49 -20.18
C GLY A 260 -18.86 8.64 -20.63
N ARG A 261 -19.81 8.01 -19.94
CA ARG A 261 -21.24 8.08 -20.25
C ARG A 261 -22.12 8.30 -19.03
N LEU A 262 -21.91 7.53 -17.96
CA LEU A 262 -22.71 7.55 -16.74
C LEU A 262 -21.86 7.90 -15.53
N VAL A 263 -22.48 8.58 -14.57
CA VAL A 263 -21.92 8.89 -13.26
C VAL A 263 -22.40 7.85 -12.27
N TYR A 264 -21.47 7.14 -11.64
CA TYR A 264 -21.73 6.11 -10.65
C TYR A 264 -21.44 6.64 -9.25
N VAL A 265 -22.41 6.52 -8.35
CA VAL A 265 -22.34 7.03 -6.98
C VAL A 265 -22.77 5.94 -6.00
N THR A 266 -22.28 6.03 -4.77
CA THR A 266 -22.68 5.18 -3.67
C THR A 266 -22.45 5.85 -2.33
N SER A 267 -23.17 5.42 -1.29
CA SER A 267 -23.14 6.05 0.03
C SER A 267 -23.46 5.05 1.12
N GLY A 268 -22.83 5.20 2.29
CA GLY A 268 -23.24 4.53 3.52
C GLY A 268 -22.90 3.03 3.58
N ARG A 269 -22.72 2.52 4.80
CA ARG A 269 -22.48 1.09 5.02
C ARG A 269 -23.68 0.27 4.52
N ASN A 270 -23.47 -0.54 3.48
CA ASN A 270 -24.53 -1.32 2.84
C ASN A 270 -25.64 -0.45 2.21
N GLY A 271 -25.35 0.82 1.92
CA GLY A 271 -26.33 1.74 1.36
C GLY A 271 -26.50 1.62 -0.15
N PRO A 272 -27.17 2.58 -0.78
CA PRO A 272 -27.52 2.51 -2.19
C PRO A 272 -26.32 2.78 -3.11
N ALA A 273 -26.44 2.35 -4.36
CA ALA A 273 -25.62 2.77 -5.48
C ALA A 273 -26.52 3.16 -6.66
N MET A 274 -26.11 4.15 -7.46
CA MET A 274 -26.85 4.60 -8.64
C MET A 274 -25.91 4.84 -9.82
N ALA A 275 -26.43 4.66 -11.02
CA ALA A 275 -25.88 5.23 -12.24
C ALA A 275 -26.81 6.33 -12.75
N ILE A 276 -26.24 7.52 -12.97
CA ILE A 276 -26.95 8.75 -13.34
C ILE A 276 -26.45 9.19 -14.71
N ASP A 277 -27.36 9.49 -15.62
CA ASP A 277 -27.07 10.16 -16.88
C ASP A 277 -26.83 11.67 -16.62
N PRO A 278 -25.61 12.19 -16.85
CA PRO A 278 -25.25 13.57 -16.48
C PRO A 278 -25.68 14.62 -17.52
N THR A 279 -26.52 14.27 -18.49
CA THR A 279 -27.02 15.19 -19.53
C THR A 279 -28.22 16.02 -19.10
N GLY A 280 -28.82 15.70 -17.94
CA GLY A 280 -29.98 16.39 -17.40
C GLY A 280 -29.71 17.78 -16.84
N ARG A 281 -30.78 18.46 -16.41
CA ARG A 281 -30.76 19.78 -15.75
C ARG A 281 -31.77 19.83 -14.61
N GLY A 282 -31.44 20.54 -13.54
CA GLY A 282 -32.29 20.66 -12.35
C GLY A 282 -32.42 19.35 -11.58
N ASP A 283 -33.62 19.06 -11.05
CA ASP A 283 -33.90 17.76 -10.43
C ASP A 283 -33.93 16.65 -11.48
N VAL A 284 -32.97 15.73 -11.39
CA VAL A 284 -32.87 14.58 -12.31
C VAL A 284 -33.22 13.25 -11.65
N THR A 285 -33.66 13.27 -10.39
CA THR A 285 -33.88 12.09 -9.54
C THR A 285 -34.79 11.04 -10.20
N ARG A 286 -35.85 11.48 -10.88
CA ARG A 286 -36.83 10.58 -11.52
C ARG A 286 -36.61 10.37 -13.02
N THR A 287 -35.69 11.11 -13.62
CA THR A 287 -35.59 11.24 -15.09
C THR A 287 -34.28 10.69 -15.64
N HIS A 288 -33.19 10.72 -14.87
CA HIS A 288 -31.85 10.35 -15.36
C HIS A 288 -31.16 9.27 -14.52
N VAL A 289 -31.81 8.71 -13.50
CA VAL A 289 -31.31 7.50 -12.82
C VAL A 289 -31.59 6.31 -13.73
N VAL A 290 -30.55 5.76 -14.36
CA VAL A 290 -30.68 4.66 -15.34
C VAL A 290 -30.50 3.28 -14.71
N MET A 291 -29.86 3.22 -13.54
CA MET A 291 -29.69 2.00 -12.74
C MET A 291 -29.64 2.38 -11.27
N SER A 292 -30.26 1.57 -10.41
CA SER A 292 -30.14 1.68 -8.96
C SER A 292 -29.97 0.31 -8.31
N VAL A 293 -29.13 0.26 -7.29
CA VAL A 293 -28.96 -0.86 -6.37
C VAL A 293 -29.34 -0.37 -4.98
N ALA A 294 -30.34 -0.98 -4.36
CA ALA A 294 -30.87 -0.49 -3.08
C ALA A 294 -29.90 -0.69 -1.90
N THR A 295 -29.09 -1.75 -1.92
CA THR A 295 -28.17 -2.10 -0.83
C THR A 295 -26.89 -2.75 -1.34
N GLY A 296 -25.84 -2.74 -0.50
CA GLY A 296 -24.54 -3.34 -0.83
C GLY A 296 -23.48 -2.34 -1.29
N GLY A 297 -23.80 -1.05 -1.29
CA GLY A 297 -22.86 0.04 -1.48
C GLY A 297 -21.81 0.10 -0.37
N PRO A 298 -20.56 0.47 -0.71
CA PRO A 298 -19.48 0.60 0.25
C PRO A 298 -19.61 1.82 1.15
N TYR A 299 -19.01 1.75 2.35
CA TYR A 299 -18.94 2.90 3.24
C TYR A 299 -17.71 3.76 2.94
N VAL A 300 -16.49 3.19 2.94
CA VAL A 300 -15.24 3.95 2.75
C VAL A 300 -14.66 3.81 1.34
N PRO A 301 -14.41 2.59 0.81
CA PRO A 301 -13.75 2.45 -0.47
C PRO A 301 -14.65 2.94 -1.61
N SER A 302 -14.07 3.67 -2.56
CA SER A 302 -14.79 4.20 -3.71
C SER A 302 -14.96 3.12 -4.79
N PRO A 303 -16.09 3.09 -5.53
CA PRO A 303 -16.35 2.10 -6.59
C PRO A 303 -15.35 2.21 -7.75
N VAL A 304 -15.30 1.25 -8.66
CA VAL A 304 -14.55 1.36 -9.93
C VAL A 304 -15.37 0.73 -11.05
N VAL A 305 -15.33 1.29 -12.26
CA VAL A 305 -16.04 0.72 -13.43
C VAL A 305 -15.00 0.08 -14.35
N TYR A 306 -14.89 -1.26 -14.32
CA TYR A 306 -13.90 -1.98 -15.10
C TYR A 306 -14.19 -3.50 -15.25
N PRO A 307 -14.80 -3.97 -16.35
CA PRO A 307 -15.60 -3.21 -17.32
C PRO A 307 -16.98 -2.81 -16.78
N VAL A 308 -17.48 -3.48 -15.74
CA VAL A 308 -18.75 -3.18 -15.07
C VAL A 308 -18.50 -2.52 -13.72
N LEU A 309 -19.57 -2.02 -13.08
CA LEU A 309 -19.47 -1.38 -11.77
C LEU A 309 -19.05 -2.40 -10.70
N ALA A 310 -17.92 -2.14 -10.06
CA ALA A 310 -17.44 -2.87 -8.90
C ALA A 310 -17.71 -2.07 -7.62
N LEU A 311 -18.36 -2.71 -6.64
CA LEU A 311 -18.71 -2.17 -5.33
C LEU A 311 -17.85 -2.84 -4.23
N PRO A 312 -16.70 -2.24 -3.85
CA PRO A 312 -15.76 -2.78 -2.85
C PRO A 312 -16.12 -2.39 -1.42
N ASN A 313 -16.66 -3.30 -0.62
CA ASN A 313 -17.03 -3.04 0.77
C ASN A 313 -15.86 -3.16 1.76
N ASP A 314 -15.93 -2.39 2.84
CA ASP A 314 -14.95 -2.31 3.94
C ASP A 314 -14.67 -3.64 4.66
N ASN A 315 -15.52 -4.65 4.44
CA ASN A 315 -15.44 -5.97 5.08
C ASN A 315 -14.91 -7.06 4.14
N GLY A 316 -14.34 -6.68 2.99
CA GLY A 316 -13.77 -7.60 2.01
C GLY A 316 -14.78 -8.20 1.03
N ASN A 317 -16.02 -7.70 0.97
CA ASN A 317 -16.97 -8.09 -0.08
C ASN A 317 -16.79 -7.21 -1.33
N LEU A 318 -16.57 -7.80 -2.50
CA LEU A 318 -16.55 -7.10 -3.79
C LEU A 318 -17.68 -7.61 -4.67
N ARG A 319 -18.62 -6.74 -5.04
CA ARG A 319 -19.73 -7.08 -5.96
C ARG A 319 -19.51 -6.44 -7.32
N MET A 320 -19.63 -7.24 -8.38
CA MET A 320 -19.71 -6.74 -9.75
C MET A 320 -21.17 -6.62 -10.13
N ILE A 321 -21.61 -5.44 -10.52
CA ILE A 321 -23.00 -5.11 -10.83
C ILE A 321 -23.15 -5.02 -12.35
N ASP A 322 -24.10 -5.77 -12.91
CA ASP A 322 -24.42 -5.71 -14.33
C ASP A 322 -25.14 -4.40 -14.72
N ALA A 323 -25.37 -4.21 -16.02
CA ALA A 323 -26.07 -3.03 -16.53
C ALA A 323 -27.53 -2.90 -16.04
N GLY A 324 -28.13 -4.00 -15.57
CA GLY A 324 -29.48 -4.04 -15.00
C GLY A 324 -29.52 -3.79 -13.49
N GLY A 325 -28.39 -3.55 -12.83
CA GLY A 325 -28.32 -3.33 -11.39
C GLY A 325 -28.31 -4.61 -10.54
N ARG A 326 -28.07 -5.78 -11.15
CA ARG A 326 -28.00 -7.06 -10.44
C ARG A 326 -26.55 -7.46 -10.17
N VAL A 327 -26.32 -8.23 -9.10
CA VAL A 327 -25.00 -8.80 -8.83
C VAL A 327 -24.71 -9.88 -9.87
N ALA A 328 -23.75 -9.61 -10.75
CA ALA A 328 -23.26 -10.57 -11.74
C ALA A 328 -22.34 -11.61 -11.09
N VAL A 329 -21.41 -11.16 -10.26
CA VAL A 329 -20.48 -12.01 -9.51
C VAL A 329 -20.03 -11.30 -8.24
N GLU A 330 -19.74 -12.08 -7.20
CA GLU A 330 -19.23 -11.59 -5.92
C GLU A 330 -17.90 -12.29 -5.58
N PHE A 331 -16.98 -11.54 -4.96
CA PHE A 331 -15.72 -12.05 -4.44
C PHE A 331 -15.56 -11.67 -2.96
N ARG A 332 -14.94 -12.56 -2.18
CA ARG A 332 -14.71 -12.36 -0.75
C ARG A 332 -13.21 -12.39 -0.44
N ALA A 333 -12.67 -11.22 -0.12
CA ALA A 333 -11.35 -11.04 0.45
C ALA A 333 -11.38 -11.09 1.99
N TYR A 334 -10.24 -11.37 2.60
CA TYR A 334 -10.08 -11.34 4.06
C TYR A 334 -9.53 -9.99 4.52
N GLY A 335 -9.98 -9.54 5.69
CA GLY A 335 -9.52 -8.30 6.32
C GLY A 335 -10.50 -7.13 6.19
N LYS A 336 -10.04 -5.95 6.64
CA LYS A 336 -10.75 -4.67 6.51
C LYS A 336 -10.18 -3.90 5.34
N PHE A 337 -11.00 -3.08 4.69
CA PHE A 337 -10.60 -2.31 3.52
C PHE A 337 -10.97 -0.84 3.72
N SER A 338 -9.98 0.03 3.63
CA SER A 338 -10.17 1.48 3.49
C SER A 338 -9.75 1.97 2.10
N ALA A 339 -8.71 1.36 1.53
CA ALA A 339 -8.22 1.69 0.20
C ALA A 339 -9.26 1.33 -0.88
N SER A 340 -9.38 2.22 -1.86
CA SER A 340 -10.15 1.96 -3.07
C SER A 340 -9.34 1.07 -4.02
N PRO A 341 -9.98 0.13 -4.75
CA PRO A 341 -9.29 -0.62 -5.78
C PRO A 341 -8.88 0.29 -6.93
N VAL A 342 -7.76 -0.05 -7.57
CA VAL A 342 -7.38 0.48 -8.88
C VAL A 342 -7.42 -0.63 -9.92
N ALA A 343 -7.67 -0.26 -11.17
CA ALA A 343 -7.85 -1.20 -12.27
C ALA A 343 -6.83 -0.96 -13.38
N GLY A 344 -6.48 -2.00 -14.11
CA GLY A 344 -5.62 -1.91 -15.29
C GLY A 344 -5.33 -3.28 -15.85
N GLU A 345 -5.13 -3.37 -17.17
CA GLU A 345 -4.76 -4.61 -17.86
C GLU A 345 -5.66 -5.81 -17.52
N GLY A 346 -6.99 -5.60 -17.47
CA GLY A 346 -7.96 -6.65 -17.16
C GLY A 346 -8.03 -7.08 -15.69
N ARG A 347 -7.36 -6.36 -14.78
CA ARG A 347 -7.26 -6.71 -13.36
C ARG A 347 -7.69 -5.59 -12.43
N LEU A 348 -8.15 -5.97 -11.24
CA LEU A 348 -8.29 -5.10 -10.08
C LEU A 348 -7.17 -5.38 -9.07
N TYR A 349 -6.61 -4.31 -8.52
CA TYR A 349 -5.65 -4.32 -7.42
C TYR A 349 -6.32 -3.72 -6.19
N TRP A 350 -6.63 -4.57 -5.21
CA TRP A 350 -7.39 -4.16 -4.03
C TRP A 350 -6.65 -4.54 -2.75
N ILE A 351 -6.23 -3.53 -1.98
CA ILE A 351 -5.38 -3.72 -0.81
C ILE A 351 -6.17 -3.56 0.50
N ASN A 352 -5.98 -4.49 1.43
CA ASN A 352 -6.61 -4.47 2.74
C ASN A 352 -5.77 -3.64 3.76
N GLU A 353 -6.34 -3.38 4.93
CA GLU A 353 -5.70 -2.61 5.99
C GLU A 353 -4.49 -3.30 6.62
N ALA A 354 -4.29 -4.59 6.39
CA ALA A 354 -3.11 -5.33 6.84
C ALA A 354 -1.95 -5.27 5.81
N GLY A 355 -2.18 -4.69 4.64
CA GLY A 355 -1.19 -4.58 3.57
C GLY A 355 -1.22 -5.74 2.58
N ASP A 356 -2.26 -6.58 2.57
CA ASP A 356 -2.43 -7.64 1.58
C ASP A 356 -3.10 -7.10 0.32
N THR A 357 -2.38 -7.13 -0.80
CA THR A 357 -2.95 -6.73 -2.10
C THR A 357 -3.50 -7.92 -2.84
N TYR A 358 -4.82 -7.95 -3.01
CA TYR A 358 -5.52 -8.91 -3.85
C TYR A 358 -5.44 -8.46 -5.31
N VAL A 359 -4.91 -9.33 -6.18
CA VAL A 359 -4.91 -9.12 -7.63
C VAL A 359 -5.97 -10.02 -8.24
N LEU A 360 -6.99 -9.41 -8.81
CA LEU A 360 -8.20 -10.09 -9.29
C LEU A 360 -8.30 -9.90 -10.82
N ASP A 361 -8.27 -10.99 -11.57
CA ASP A 361 -8.63 -10.97 -12.99
C ASP A 361 -10.15 -10.82 -13.12
N VAL A 362 -10.55 -9.76 -13.83
CA VAL A 362 -11.94 -9.38 -14.06
C VAL A 362 -12.31 -9.39 -15.55
N THR A 363 -11.52 -10.06 -16.39
CA THR A 363 -11.77 -10.10 -17.84
C THR A 363 -13.05 -10.85 -18.22
N GLN A 364 -13.55 -11.72 -17.35
CA GLN A 364 -14.71 -12.57 -17.60
C GLN A 364 -16.00 -12.07 -16.91
N VAL A 365 -15.97 -10.94 -16.18
CA VAL A 365 -17.12 -10.48 -15.37
C VAL A 365 -18.31 -9.97 -16.21
N ALA A 366 -18.08 -9.68 -17.49
CA ALA A 366 -19.12 -9.29 -18.45
C ALA A 366 -19.42 -10.39 -19.49
N SER A 367 -18.99 -11.63 -19.24
CA SER A 367 -19.28 -12.78 -20.12
C SER A 367 -20.60 -13.46 -19.75
N ASP A 368 -21.03 -14.44 -20.55
CA ASP A 368 -22.21 -15.26 -20.26
C ASP A 368 -22.06 -16.10 -18.97
N GLU A 369 -20.83 -16.35 -18.53
CA GLU A 369 -20.49 -17.01 -17.26
C GLU A 369 -19.59 -16.11 -16.39
N PRO A 370 -20.14 -15.06 -15.75
CA PRO A 370 -19.38 -14.10 -14.96
C PRO A 370 -18.55 -14.77 -13.86
N ARG A 371 -17.25 -14.50 -13.85
CA ARG A 371 -16.35 -14.96 -12.79
C ARG A 371 -15.24 -13.96 -12.50
N ILE A 372 -14.77 -13.96 -11.25
CA ILE A 372 -13.56 -13.28 -10.80
C ILE A 372 -12.53 -14.35 -10.47
N VAL A 373 -11.30 -14.19 -10.95
CA VAL A 373 -10.19 -15.10 -10.61
C VAL A 373 -9.16 -14.36 -9.78
N GLN A 374 -8.99 -14.74 -8.52
CA GLN A 374 -7.88 -14.23 -7.72
C GLN A 374 -6.57 -14.84 -8.23
N VAL A 375 -5.73 -14.02 -8.87
CA VAL A 375 -4.47 -14.47 -9.48
C VAL A 375 -3.27 -14.34 -8.54
N ALA A 376 -3.35 -13.46 -7.53
CA ALA A 376 -2.33 -13.32 -6.49
C ALA A 376 -2.87 -12.64 -5.23
N VAL A 377 -2.15 -12.83 -4.12
CA VAL A 377 -2.23 -12.03 -2.89
C VAL A 377 -0.80 -11.67 -2.50
N ASN A 378 -0.51 -10.37 -2.35
CA ASN A 378 0.83 -9.88 -2.10
C ASN A 378 0.89 -9.10 -0.77
N PRO A 379 1.42 -9.69 0.31
CA PRO A 379 1.51 -9.05 1.62
C PRO A 379 2.67 -8.05 1.65
N LEU A 380 2.44 -6.87 2.23
CA LEU A 380 3.49 -5.88 2.52
C LEU A 380 3.93 -5.87 3.99
N GLY A 381 3.19 -6.56 4.87
CA GLY A 381 3.51 -6.67 6.30
C GLY A 381 3.34 -5.35 7.07
N GLU A 382 2.61 -4.41 6.51
CA GLU A 382 2.42 -3.08 7.09
C GLU A 382 1.04 -2.54 6.79
N LYS A 383 0.48 -1.79 7.74
CA LYS A 383 -0.86 -1.23 7.63
C LYS A 383 -0.98 -0.28 6.44
N VAL A 384 -2.09 -0.35 5.72
CA VAL A 384 -2.39 0.48 4.55
C VAL A 384 -3.78 1.08 4.64
N LEU A 385 -3.90 2.40 4.46
CA LEU A 385 -5.18 3.08 4.26
C LEU A 385 -5.29 3.76 2.89
N ALA A 386 -4.15 4.08 2.28
CA ALA A 386 -4.05 4.76 1.00
C ALA A 386 -4.43 3.84 -0.18
N SER A 387 -5.04 4.42 -1.21
CA SER A 387 -5.27 3.71 -2.47
C SER A 387 -3.98 3.68 -3.30
N PRO A 388 -3.71 2.60 -4.07
CA PRO A 388 -2.52 2.57 -4.92
C PRO A 388 -2.58 3.62 -6.04
N ALA A 389 -1.41 3.97 -6.59
CA ALA A 389 -1.29 4.71 -7.84
C ALA A 389 -0.63 3.86 -8.91
N VAL A 390 -1.01 4.06 -10.18
CA VAL A 390 -0.50 3.25 -11.29
C VAL A 390 0.03 4.14 -12.41
N ALA A 391 1.34 4.11 -12.65
CA ALA A 391 1.99 4.91 -13.68
C ALA A 391 3.30 4.26 -14.13
N ALA A 392 3.66 4.43 -15.42
CA ALA A 392 4.89 3.89 -16.02
C ALA A 392 5.08 2.37 -15.88
N GLY A 393 4.00 1.59 -15.93
CA GLY A 393 4.02 0.14 -15.68
C GLY A 393 4.33 -0.24 -14.21
N ARG A 394 4.17 0.70 -13.27
CA ARG A 394 4.47 0.52 -11.85
C ARG A 394 3.22 0.75 -11.00
N ILE A 395 3.18 0.09 -9.86
CA ILE A 395 2.18 0.32 -8.82
C ILE A 395 2.89 0.94 -7.62
N TYR A 396 2.42 2.09 -7.16
CA TYR A 396 2.93 2.77 -5.97
C TYR A 396 1.95 2.55 -4.83
N ILE A 397 2.46 2.06 -3.69
CA ILE A 397 1.65 1.74 -2.52
C ILE A 397 2.25 2.46 -1.31
N ARG A 398 1.45 3.31 -0.68
CA ARG A 398 1.80 3.93 0.60
C ARG A 398 1.27 3.06 1.75
N THR A 399 2.17 2.65 2.63
CA THR A 399 1.88 2.04 3.92
C THR A 399 2.01 3.08 5.05
N GLU A 400 1.78 2.67 6.29
CA GLU A 400 1.86 3.53 7.47
C GLU A 400 3.23 4.22 7.62
N ARG A 401 4.35 3.53 7.32
CA ARG A 401 5.71 4.09 7.44
C ARG A 401 6.49 4.16 6.13
N HIS A 402 6.02 3.57 5.03
CA HIS A 402 6.79 3.49 3.79
C HIS A 402 6.00 3.81 2.53
N LEU A 403 6.71 4.17 1.47
CA LEU A 403 6.24 4.16 0.11
C LEU A 403 6.95 3.06 -0.67
N TYR A 404 6.18 2.24 -1.37
CA TYR A 404 6.68 1.14 -2.21
C TYR A 404 6.49 1.48 -3.68
N SER A 405 7.42 1.05 -4.51
CA SER A 405 7.23 0.96 -5.96
C SER A 405 7.37 -0.48 -6.42
N ILE A 406 6.30 -1.00 -7.00
CA ILE A 406 6.21 -2.35 -7.55
C ILE A 406 6.33 -2.26 -9.07
N ALA A 407 7.29 -2.94 -9.67
CA ALA A 407 7.53 -2.94 -11.11
C ALA A 407 7.64 -4.38 -11.62
N GLY A 408 6.80 -4.78 -12.57
CA GLY A 408 6.81 -6.14 -13.13
C GLY A 408 7.95 -6.35 -14.13
N ASN A 409 8.76 -7.41 -13.96
CA ASN A 409 9.66 -8.05 -14.95
C ASN A 409 10.59 -7.16 -15.82
N ARG A 410 10.71 -5.87 -15.55
CA ARG A 410 11.90 -5.11 -15.96
C ARG A 410 13.00 -5.49 -14.99
N PRO A 411 14.23 -5.82 -15.46
CA PRO A 411 15.37 -5.88 -14.57
C PRO A 411 15.31 -4.61 -13.75
N VAL A 412 15.22 -4.74 -12.43
CA VAL A 412 15.53 -3.63 -11.54
C VAL A 412 16.84 -3.10 -12.10
N ALA A 413 16.83 -1.86 -12.61
CA ALA A 413 18.08 -1.15 -12.81
C ALA A 413 18.64 -1.04 -11.39
N ARG A 414 19.36 -2.09 -10.96
CA ARG A 414 20.04 -2.14 -9.68
C ARG A 414 20.86 -0.89 -9.68
N ARG A 415 20.49 0.02 -8.78
CA ARG A 415 21.06 1.35 -8.68
C ARG A 415 22.58 1.21 -8.83
N ALA A 416 23.16 1.94 -9.77
CA ALA A 416 24.50 2.46 -9.53
C ALA A 416 24.35 3.36 -8.31
N THR A 417 24.63 2.79 -7.13
CA THR A 417 24.77 3.55 -5.89
C THR A 417 25.83 4.63 -6.15
N PRO A 418 25.72 5.83 -5.54
CA PRO A 418 26.87 6.74 -5.52
C PRO A 418 28.08 5.92 -5.09
N ARG A 419 29.18 5.99 -5.86
CA ARG A 419 30.45 5.36 -5.48
C ARG A 419 30.90 6.01 -4.16
N THR A 420 30.53 5.41 -3.04
CA THR A 420 31.31 5.51 -1.81
C THR A 420 32.41 4.45 -1.95
N ASP A 421 33.67 4.90 -1.86
CA ASP A 421 34.86 4.04 -1.90
C ASP A 421 34.95 3.20 -0.60
N LEU A 422 33.92 2.42 -0.29
CA LEU A 422 33.95 1.47 0.80
C LEU A 422 34.86 0.28 0.43
N PRO A 423 35.73 -0.16 1.35
CA PRO A 423 36.63 -1.26 1.08
C PRO A 423 35.88 -2.59 0.99
N HIS A 424 36.48 -3.56 0.29
CA HIS A 424 35.96 -4.92 0.17
C HIS A 424 36.60 -5.91 1.17
N ASP A 425 37.45 -5.41 2.07
CA ASP A 425 38.06 -6.21 3.13
C ASP A 425 37.18 -6.22 4.38
N PHE A 426 37.03 -7.40 4.99
CA PHE A 426 36.24 -7.59 6.20
C PHE A 426 36.74 -6.73 7.37
N ASN A 427 38.05 -6.69 7.62
CA ASN A 427 38.61 -6.01 8.78
C ASN A 427 38.46 -4.51 8.65
N GLU A 428 38.64 -3.97 7.45
CA GLU A 428 38.44 -2.54 7.17
C GLU A 428 36.97 -2.14 7.34
N LEU A 429 36.02 -2.92 6.82
CA LEU A 429 34.58 -2.67 7.01
C LEU A 429 34.18 -2.80 8.48
N ALA A 430 34.66 -3.81 9.19
CA ALA A 430 34.38 -3.99 10.62
C ALA A 430 34.98 -2.85 11.46
N ALA A 431 36.14 -2.32 11.09
CA ALA A 431 36.75 -1.15 11.73
C ALA A 431 35.92 0.12 11.46
N LEU A 432 35.48 0.33 10.21
CA LEU A 432 34.61 1.45 9.83
C LEU A 432 33.28 1.42 10.59
N TYR A 433 32.67 0.24 10.71
CA TYR A 433 31.47 0.04 11.51
C TYR A 433 31.70 0.49 12.96
N LYS A 434 32.75 -0.03 13.60
CA LYS A 434 33.07 0.25 15.01
C LYS A 434 33.45 1.70 15.27
N ALA A 435 34.16 2.36 14.34
CA ALA A 435 34.50 3.78 14.46
C ALA A 435 33.27 4.68 14.52
N ARG A 436 32.15 4.21 13.97
CA ARG A 436 30.84 4.88 13.96
C ARG A 436 29.96 4.50 15.16
N ILE A 437 30.45 3.69 16.11
CA ILE A 437 29.75 3.38 17.36
C ILE A 437 30.16 4.42 18.42
N GLY A 438 29.29 5.40 18.70
CA GLY A 438 29.39 6.23 19.92
C GLY A 438 30.03 7.61 19.79
N THR A 439 29.89 8.29 18.65
CA THR A 439 30.21 9.72 18.52
C THR A 439 29.17 10.65 19.17
N GLY A 440 27.96 10.14 19.46
CA GLY A 440 26.90 10.84 20.21
C GLY A 440 26.48 10.11 21.49
N ARG A 441 26.45 10.81 22.62
CA ARG A 441 25.82 10.32 23.87
C ARG A 441 24.32 10.55 23.78
N SER A 442 23.50 9.53 23.97
CA SER A 442 22.27 9.60 24.79
C SER A 442 21.54 8.25 24.83
N TRP A 443 21.03 7.88 26.00
CA TRP A 443 20.02 6.84 26.21
C TRP A 443 18.64 7.52 26.25
N ALA A 444 18.24 8.14 25.14
CA ALA A 444 16.90 8.68 24.91
C ALA A 444 16.84 9.16 23.46
N GLY A 445 16.07 8.47 22.62
CA GLY A 445 15.36 8.92 21.41
C GLY A 445 15.82 10.10 20.54
N GLU A 446 17.09 10.50 20.55
CA GLU A 446 17.65 11.58 19.74
C GLU A 446 18.65 11.01 18.73
N ASP A 447 18.43 11.37 17.46
CA ASP A 447 19.26 11.21 16.26
C ASP A 447 20.64 10.56 16.44
N ASP A 448 20.71 9.25 16.20
CA ASP A 448 21.98 8.60 15.85
C ASP A 448 22.29 8.91 14.39
N GLN A 449 22.89 10.06 14.13
CA GLN A 449 23.29 10.52 12.79
C GLN A 449 24.21 9.50 12.07
N ASP A 450 24.85 8.61 12.81
CA ASP A 450 25.74 7.59 12.28
C ASP A 450 25.04 6.25 12.00
N ALA A 451 23.76 6.07 12.36
CA ALA A 451 23.05 4.81 12.16
C ALA A 451 22.90 4.44 10.68
N ALA A 452 22.57 5.42 9.82
CA ALA A 452 22.50 5.21 8.37
C ALA A 452 23.86 4.80 7.78
N ALA A 453 24.94 5.42 8.28
CA ALA A 453 26.30 5.13 7.85
C ALA A 453 26.77 3.74 8.33
N ARG A 454 26.36 3.30 9.53
CA ARG A 454 26.59 1.93 10.01
C ARG A 454 25.82 0.90 9.18
N LEU A 455 24.57 1.19 8.84
CA LEU A 455 23.75 0.33 7.98
C LEU A 455 24.36 0.17 6.58
N GLU A 456 24.83 1.27 5.96
CA GLU A 456 25.52 1.21 4.66
C GLU A 456 26.73 0.26 4.69
N VAL A 457 27.51 0.27 5.76
CA VAL A 457 28.66 -0.63 5.94
C VAL A 457 28.20 -2.09 6.06
N LEU A 458 27.15 -2.38 6.83
CA LEU A 458 26.61 -3.74 6.98
C LEU A 458 26.03 -4.26 5.66
N GLU A 459 25.29 -3.44 4.93
CA GLU A 459 24.74 -3.79 3.62
C GLU A 459 25.84 -3.98 2.57
N HIS A 460 26.89 -3.16 2.59
CA HIS A 460 28.06 -3.34 1.74
C HIS A 460 28.79 -4.65 2.09
N MET A 461 28.98 -4.93 3.38
CA MET A 461 29.59 -6.16 3.87
C MET A 461 28.80 -7.40 3.44
N ALA A 462 27.47 -7.40 3.61
CA ALA A 462 26.60 -8.50 3.20
C ALA A 462 26.65 -8.80 1.69
N ARG A 463 26.80 -7.75 0.88
CA ARG A 463 26.90 -7.84 -0.58
C ARG A 463 28.27 -8.30 -1.07
N THR A 464 29.35 -7.80 -0.47
CA THR A 464 30.71 -7.93 -1.03
C THR A 464 31.58 -8.94 -0.28
N VAL A 465 31.35 -9.11 1.02
CA VAL A 465 32.14 -9.97 1.91
C VAL A 465 31.31 -11.17 2.35
N ARG A 466 31.43 -12.25 1.58
CA ARG A 466 30.60 -13.46 1.68
C ARG A 466 31.28 -14.56 2.52
N THR A 467 31.72 -14.21 3.73
CA THR A 467 32.48 -15.10 4.60
C THR A 467 31.76 -15.39 5.92
N ALA A 468 32.19 -16.45 6.63
CA ALA A 468 31.62 -16.83 7.93
C ALA A 468 31.88 -15.76 9.00
N GLU A 469 33.03 -15.09 8.92
CA GLU A 469 33.44 -14.00 9.80
C GLU A 469 32.50 -12.80 9.67
N ALA A 470 32.13 -12.44 8.43
CA ALA A 470 31.19 -11.35 8.17
C ALA A 470 29.77 -11.69 8.65
N ALA A 471 29.29 -12.91 8.41
CA ALA A 471 28.01 -13.37 8.94
C ALA A 471 27.98 -13.35 10.48
N ALA A 472 29.06 -13.79 11.12
CA ALA A 472 29.20 -13.76 12.58
C ALA A 472 29.22 -12.33 13.13
N PHE A 473 29.88 -11.40 12.44
CA PHE A 473 29.91 -9.98 12.79
C PHE A 473 28.51 -9.34 12.70
N ILE A 474 27.78 -9.61 11.62
CA ILE A 474 26.41 -9.11 11.43
C ILE A 474 25.47 -9.69 12.51
N ALA A 475 25.57 -10.97 12.83
CA ALA A 475 24.78 -11.54 13.93
C ALA A 475 25.15 -10.96 15.29
N GLN A 476 26.43 -10.67 15.55
CA GLN A 476 26.83 -9.95 16.77
C GLN A 476 26.20 -8.55 16.81
N THR A 477 26.17 -7.88 15.67
CA THR A 477 25.57 -6.55 15.54
C THR A 477 24.08 -6.58 15.83
N ALA A 478 23.36 -7.61 15.36
CA ALA A 478 21.96 -7.87 15.68
C ALA A 478 21.68 -8.15 17.18
N ILE A 479 22.72 -8.30 18.00
CA ILE A 479 22.63 -8.50 19.45
C ILE A 479 23.02 -7.23 20.21
N ASP A 480 24.14 -6.63 19.83
CA ASP A 480 24.83 -5.64 20.65
C ASP A 480 24.54 -4.18 20.27
N ASP A 481 24.05 -3.92 19.05
CA ASP A 481 23.81 -2.53 18.64
C ASP A 481 22.71 -1.88 19.48
N LYS A 482 22.81 -0.56 19.65
CA LYS A 482 21.86 0.21 20.45
C LYS A 482 20.68 0.71 19.62
N HIS A 483 20.84 0.80 18.30
CA HIS A 483 19.82 1.31 17.38
C HIS A 483 18.90 0.19 16.92
N TYR A 484 17.58 0.40 17.05
CA TYR A 484 16.57 -0.61 16.71
C TYR A 484 16.66 -1.06 15.25
N ASP A 485 16.73 -0.11 14.30
CA ASP A 485 16.78 -0.45 12.87
C ASP A 485 18.02 -1.25 12.49
N ILE A 486 19.16 -0.97 13.12
CA ILE A 486 20.39 -1.72 12.85
C ILE A 486 20.28 -3.15 13.38
N LEU A 487 19.67 -3.35 14.56
CA LEU A 487 19.41 -4.68 15.08
C LEU A 487 18.53 -5.50 14.12
N GLU A 488 17.46 -4.87 13.61
CA GLU A 488 16.49 -5.52 12.71
C GLU A 488 17.12 -5.84 11.36
N GLU A 489 17.74 -4.85 10.71
CA GLU A 489 18.36 -5.03 9.40
C GLU A 489 19.56 -5.98 9.46
N SER A 490 20.38 -5.94 10.52
CA SER A 490 21.44 -6.92 10.71
C SER A 490 20.90 -8.35 10.74
N ALA A 491 19.78 -8.59 11.45
CA ALA A 491 19.16 -9.90 11.48
C ALA A 491 18.69 -10.35 10.08
N LYS A 492 18.09 -9.44 9.29
CA LYS A 492 17.63 -9.73 7.90
C LYS A 492 18.79 -9.99 6.94
N LEU A 493 19.90 -9.25 7.06
CA LEU A 493 21.08 -9.39 6.21
C LEU A 493 21.71 -10.78 6.31
N LEU A 494 21.53 -11.51 7.42
CA LEU A 494 21.97 -12.90 7.57
C LEU A 494 21.37 -13.81 6.49
N GLY A 495 20.13 -13.57 6.06
CA GLY A 495 19.49 -14.34 4.98
C GLY A 495 20.27 -14.31 3.68
N GLN A 496 21.09 -13.27 3.45
CA GLN A 496 21.93 -13.22 2.27
C GLN A 496 23.03 -14.29 2.31
N TYR A 497 23.52 -14.71 3.47
CA TYR A 497 24.69 -15.57 3.61
C TYR A 497 24.44 -17.07 3.37
N GLY A 498 23.19 -17.48 3.16
CA GLY A 498 22.85 -18.89 2.91
C GLY A 498 23.36 -19.80 4.03
N PRO A 499 24.01 -20.94 3.73
CA PRO A 499 24.52 -21.86 4.76
C PRO A 499 25.47 -21.22 5.79
N LEU A 500 26.19 -20.17 5.42
CA LEU A 500 27.10 -19.47 6.35
C LEU A 500 26.37 -18.75 7.49
N ALA A 501 25.07 -18.47 7.33
CA ALA A 501 24.25 -17.85 8.36
C ALA A 501 23.70 -18.83 9.40
N GLU A 502 23.87 -20.14 9.23
CA GLU A 502 23.31 -21.13 10.15
C GLU A 502 23.77 -20.92 11.61
N GLN A 503 25.07 -20.99 11.86
CA GLN A 503 25.63 -20.78 13.20
C GLN A 503 25.35 -19.36 13.73
N PRO A 504 25.49 -18.29 12.93
CA PRO A 504 25.02 -16.94 13.31
C PRO A 504 23.55 -16.86 13.75
N CYS A 505 22.62 -17.49 13.02
CA CYS A 505 21.19 -17.49 13.36
C CYS A 505 20.88 -18.35 14.59
N ILE A 506 21.52 -19.52 14.74
CA ILE A 506 21.42 -20.35 15.95
C ILE A 506 21.87 -19.54 17.17
N ARG A 507 23.00 -18.85 17.02
CA ARG A 507 23.53 -17.99 18.08
C ARG A 507 22.57 -16.86 18.40
N LEU A 508 22.01 -16.17 17.40
CA LEU A 508 21.06 -15.08 17.62
C LEU A 508 19.80 -15.58 18.37
N LEU A 509 19.26 -16.72 17.97
CA LEU A 509 18.09 -17.35 18.59
C LEU A 509 18.34 -17.79 20.04
N THR A 510 19.53 -18.34 20.32
CA THR A 510 19.87 -18.94 21.63
C THR A 510 20.70 -18.04 22.54
N TYR A 511 21.08 -16.85 22.08
CA TYR A 511 21.94 -15.92 22.80
C TYR A 511 21.39 -15.60 24.19
N LYS A 512 22.28 -15.52 25.17
CA LYS A 512 22.02 -14.97 26.50
C LYS A 512 23.23 -14.15 26.94
N ASP A 513 22.98 -12.95 27.46
CA ASP A 513 24.02 -12.12 28.08
C ASP A 513 24.45 -12.69 29.44
N SER A 514 25.39 -12.01 30.11
CA SER A 514 25.90 -12.41 31.44
C SER A 514 24.84 -12.43 32.54
N ARG A 515 23.67 -11.83 32.32
CA ARG A 515 22.51 -11.83 33.23
C ARG A 515 21.42 -12.81 32.78
N GLY A 516 21.68 -13.64 31.78
CA GLY A 516 20.73 -14.59 31.22
C GLY A 516 19.65 -13.96 30.34
N ARG A 517 19.80 -12.68 29.93
CA ARG A 517 18.83 -12.00 29.07
C ARG A 517 19.11 -12.34 27.60
N PRO A 518 18.10 -12.78 26.83
CA PRO A 518 18.26 -13.06 25.42
C PRO A 518 18.33 -11.80 24.56
N ALA A 519 18.67 -12.00 23.28
CA ALA A 519 18.57 -10.98 22.24
C ALA A 519 17.11 -10.50 22.07
N ARG A 520 16.91 -9.39 21.35
CA ARG A 520 15.58 -8.81 21.19
C ARG A 520 14.62 -9.79 20.49
N PRO A 521 13.35 -9.91 20.92
CA PRO A 521 12.41 -10.89 20.35
C PRO A 521 12.31 -10.84 18.82
N PHE A 522 12.21 -9.65 18.21
CA PHE A 522 12.09 -9.51 16.75
C PHE A 522 13.31 -10.06 15.98
N THR A 523 14.54 -9.82 16.45
CA THR A 523 15.76 -10.39 15.82
C THR A 523 15.80 -11.92 15.88
N ARG A 524 15.29 -12.49 16.97
CA ARG A 524 15.19 -13.95 17.17
C ARG A 524 14.10 -14.57 16.28
N ILE A 525 12.99 -13.87 16.07
CA ILE A 525 11.93 -14.26 15.12
C ILE A 525 12.49 -14.32 13.69
N ILE A 526 13.25 -13.29 13.27
CA ILE A 526 13.91 -13.27 11.96
C ILE A 526 14.90 -14.44 11.83
N ALA A 527 15.71 -14.69 12.85
CA ALA A 527 16.62 -15.85 12.88
C ALA A 527 15.89 -17.20 12.75
N ALA A 528 14.75 -17.37 13.43
CA ALA A 528 13.94 -18.58 13.31
C ALA A 528 13.42 -18.78 11.86
N GLY A 529 13.07 -17.69 11.17
CA GLY A 529 12.73 -17.70 9.75
C GLY A 529 13.90 -18.16 8.86
N HIS A 530 15.11 -17.67 9.08
CA HIS A 530 16.28 -18.12 8.32
C HIS A 530 16.63 -19.59 8.60
N LEU A 531 16.51 -20.06 9.84
CA LEU A 531 16.72 -21.46 10.21
C LEU A 531 15.68 -22.39 9.57
N ARG A 532 14.42 -21.93 9.48
CA ARG A 532 13.37 -22.63 8.72
C ARG A 532 13.75 -22.83 7.26
N ASP A 533 14.40 -21.86 6.64
CA ASP A 533 14.74 -21.90 5.21
C ASP A 533 15.99 -22.76 4.94
N LEU A 534 16.93 -22.82 5.91
CA LEU A 534 18.10 -23.68 5.84
C LEU A 534 17.79 -25.18 5.94
N GLN A 535 16.78 -25.53 6.74
CA GLN A 535 16.29 -26.90 6.88
C GLN A 535 17.40 -27.93 7.13
N SER A 536 18.37 -27.64 7.99
CA SER A 536 19.35 -28.62 8.45
C SER A 536 18.90 -29.29 9.76
N ASP A 537 19.59 -30.35 10.17
CA ASP A 537 19.34 -30.99 11.46
C ASP A 537 19.65 -30.04 12.62
N THR A 538 20.78 -29.34 12.54
CA THR A 538 21.20 -28.36 13.56
C THR A 538 20.25 -27.16 13.64
N ALA A 539 19.74 -26.68 12.51
CA ALA A 539 18.71 -25.65 12.48
C ALA A 539 17.40 -26.14 13.11
N THR A 540 17.03 -27.39 12.84
CA THR A 540 15.84 -28.03 13.45
C THR A 540 15.98 -28.13 14.96
N ASP A 541 17.15 -28.53 15.47
CA ASP A 541 17.43 -28.61 16.90
C ASP A 541 17.34 -27.23 17.58
N ALA A 542 17.87 -26.20 16.93
CA ALA A 542 17.77 -24.83 17.43
C ALA A 542 16.33 -24.32 17.47
N LEU A 543 15.52 -24.64 16.45
CA LEU A 543 14.09 -24.37 16.47
C LEU A 543 13.38 -25.17 17.58
N LEU A 544 13.71 -26.44 17.79
CA LEU A 544 13.14 -27.22 18.91
C LEU A 544 13.45 -26.59 20.28
N ALA A 545 14.62 -25.94 20.42
CA ALA A 545 14.95 -25.15 21.60
C ALA A 545 14.15 -23.84 21.67
N GLY A 546 14.01 -23.12 20.56
CA GLY A 546 13.26 -21.85 20.47
C GLY A 546 11.75 -22.00 20.72
N ALA A 547 11.17 -23.17 20.45
CA ALA A 547 9.79 -23.49 20.82
C ALA A 547 9.54 -23.49 22.35
N LYS A 548 10.62 -23.44 23.15
CA LYS A 548 10.59 -23.33 24.62
C LYS A 548 11.03 -21.95 25.12
N ASP A 549 11.09 -20.94 24.24
CA ASP A 549 11.51 -19.59 24.61
C ASP A 549 10.56 -18.97 25.63
N ARG A 550 11.09 -18.08 26.48
CA ARG A 550 10.28 -17.34 27.45
C ARG A 550 9.31 -16.36 26.78
N ASP A 551 9.65 -15.90 25.57
CA ASP A 551 8.84 -14.96 24.79
C ASP A 551 7.87 -15.70 23.87
N ALA A 552 6.57 -15.41 24.00
CA ALA A 552 5.52 -16.10 23.25
C ALA A 552 5.60 -15.86 21.74
N ALA A 553 6.04 -14.67 21.29
CA ALA A 553 6.16 -14.40 19.87
C ALA A 553 7.31 -15.21 19.23
N VAL A 554 8.40 -15.40 19.97
CA VAL A 554 9.51 -16.27 19.54
C VAL A 554 9.07 -17.74 19.51
N ARG A 555 8.32 -18.20 20.52
CA ARG A 555 7.75 -19.57 20.52
C ARG A 555 6.84 -19.79 19.31
N ALA A 556 5.92 -18.87 19.04
CA ALA A 556 4.98 -18.96 17.91
C ALA A 556 5.71 -19.04 16.57
N ALA A 557 6.64 -18.10 16.30
CA ALA A 557 7.44 -18.10 15.07
C ALA A 557 8.25 -19.40 14.90
N THR A 558 8.79 -19.93 16.00
CA THR A 558 9.54 -21.17 15.99
C THR A 558 8.66 -22.40 15.75
N VAL A 559 7.44 -22.42 16.30
CA VAL A 559 6.44 -23.48 16.06
C VAL A 559 5.99 -23.47 14.59
N GLU A 560 5.77 -22.30 13.99
CA GLU A 560 5.45 -22.15 12.56
C GLU A 560 6.61 -22.65 11.68
N ALA A 561 7.84 -22.30 12.03
CA ALA A 561 9.05 -22.77 11.36
C ALA A 561 9.16 -24.31 11.43
N LEU A 562 8.98 -24.89 12.62
CA LEU A 562 8.98 -26.35 12.82
C LEU A 562 7.89 -27.04 11.99
N GLY A 563 6.68 -26.47 11.92
CA GLY A 563 5.61 -26.99 11.07
C GLY A 563 6.00 -27.05 9.58
N SER A 564 6.69 -26.01 9.11
CA SER A 564 7.21 -25.95 7.74
C SER A 564 8.28 -27.01 7.48
N VAL A 565 9.23 -27.18 8.41
CA VAL A 565 10.29 -28.22 8.31
C VAL A 565 9.68 -29.62 8.34
N ALA A 566 8.71 -29.88 9.22
CA ALA A 566 8.04 -31.18 9.33
C ALA A 566 7.22 -31.56 8.08
N ARG A 567 6.70 -30.56 7.35
CA ARG A 567 6.02 -30.74 6.08
C ARG A 567 7.00 -31.09 4.97
N ALA A 568 8.15 -30.41 4.94
CA ALA A 568 9.18 -30.62 3.92
C ALA A 568 9.99 -31.92 4.12
N HIS A 569 10.20 -32.36 5.37
CA HIS A 569 11.15 -33.44 5.69
C HIS A 569 10.49 -34.56 6.51
N ALA A 570 10.11 -35.66 5.84
CA ALA A 570 9.51 -36.82 6.48
C ALA A 570 10.40 -37.44 7.57
N SER A 571 11.73 -37.48 7.37
CA SER A 571 12.70 -38.03 8.32
C SER A 571 12.76 -37.26 9.65
N ARG A 572 12.40 -35.97 9.65
CA ARG A 572 12.42 -35.09 10.82
C ARG A 572 11.05 -34.89 11.45
N ARG A 573 9.98 -35.33 10.80
CA ARG A 573 8.61 -35.14 11.29
C ARG A 573 8.43 -35.77 12.67
N ALA A 574 8.96 -36.98 12.88
CA ALA A 574 8.84 -37.71 14.14
C ALA A 574 9.46 -36.97 15.34
N GLN A 575 10.58 -36.26 15.14
CA GLN A 575 11.21 -35.48 16.22
C GLN A 575 10.50 -34.13 16.47
N ILE A 576 9.82 -33.57 15.46
CA ILE A 576 9.13 -32.28 15.55
C ILE A 576 7.73 -32.41 16.16
N LEU A 577 7.02 -33.49 15.83
CA LEU A 577 5.62 -33.65 16.18
C LEU A 577 5.32 -33.55 17.69
N PRO A 578 6.16 -34.09 18.61
CA PRO A 578 5.97 -33.90 20.04
C PRO A 578 6.06 -32.43 20.48
N ALA A 579 6.86 -31.60 19.80
CA ALA A 579 6.95 -30.17 20.10
C ALA A 579 5.68 -29.42 19.66
N LEU A 580 5.15 -29.73 18.46
CA LEU A 580 3.88 -29.16 17.99
C LEU A 580 2.70 -29.55 18.89
N GLN A 581 2.61 -30.82 19.30
CA GLN A 581 1.56 -31.28 20.21
C GLN A 581 1.65 -30.66 21.61
N ARG A 582 2.86 -30.36 22.10
CA ARG A 582 3.04 -29.62 23.36
C ARG A 582 2.61 -28.16 23.23
N ALA A 583 2.93 -27.52 22.11
CA ALA A 583 2.58 -26.12 21.85
C ALA A 583 1.07 -25.87 21.75
N LEU A 584 0.26 -26.92 21.50
CA LEU A 584 -1.20 -26.86 21.61
C LEU A 584 -1.70 -26.52 23.03
N ASP A 585 -0.92 -26.83 24.08
CA ASP A 585 -1.22 -26.50 25.49
C ASP A 585 -0.56 -25.20 25.95
N ASP A 586 0.01 -24.41 25.05
CA ASP A 586 0.68 -23.17 25.45
C ASP A 586 -0.35 -22.17 26.01
N ASP A 587 0.02 -21.51 27.12
CA ASP A 587 -0.84 -20.49 27.75
C ASP A 587 -1.08 -19.30 26.82
N ASP A 588 -0.19 -19.06 25.86
CA ASP A 588 -0.36 -18.02 24.85
C ASP A 588 -1.12 -18.54 23.62
N SER A 589 -2.25 -17.89 23.34
CA SER A 589 -3.15 -18.26 22.24
C SER A 589 -2.50 -18.17 20.85
N ALA A 590 -1.48 -17.33 20.65
CA ALA A 590 -0.78 -17.24 19.36
C ALA A 590 0.10 -18.48 19.12
N VAL A 591 0.74 -19.00 20.17
CA VAL A 591 1.56 -20.22 20.10
C VAL A 591 0.66 -21.44 19.88
N ALA A 592 -0.44 -21.53 20.63
CA ALA A 592 -1.43 -22.60 20.44
C ALA A 592 -2.02 -22.59 19.02
N ARG A 593 -2.33 -21.40 18.47
CA ARG A 593 -2.82 -21.27 17.10
C ARG A 593 -1.76 -21.67 16.06
N ALA A 594 -0.51 -21.24 16.22
CA ALA A 594 0.60 -21.66 15.36
C ALA A 594 0.75 -23.18 15.33
N ALA A 595 0.59 -23.85 16.48
CA ALA A 595 0.63 -25.29 16.58
C ALA A 595 -0.55 -25.96 15.86
N VAL A 596 -1.76 -25.42 16.00
CA VAL A 596 -2.96 -25.87 15.25
C VAL A 596 -2.72 -25.77 13.74
N ASP A 597 -2.22 -24.64 13.27
CA ASP A 597 -1.93 -24.39 11.85
C ASP A 597 -0.84 -25.32 11.30
N ALA A 598 0.23 -25.53 12.07
CA ALA A 598 1.31 -26.45 11.73
C ALA A 598 0.80 -27.90 11.59
N LEU A 599 -0.02 -28.37 12.53
CA LEU A 599 -0.59 -29.72 12.51
C LEU A 599 -1.63 -29.91 11.41
N ALA A 600 -2.48 -28.92 11.17
CA ALA A 600 -3.42 -28.93 10.05
C ALA A 600 -2.70 -29.08 8.71
N GLY A 601 -1.58 -28.38 8.55
CA GLY A 601 -0.75 -28.47 7.36
C GLY A 601 0.06 -29.77 7.21
N LEU A 602 -0.03 -30.69 8.18
CA LEU A 602 0.50 -32.05 8.09
C LEU A 602 -0.61 -33.08 7.81
N ALA A 603 -1.85 -32.64 7.54
CA ALA A 603 -2.95 -33.52 7.12
C ALA A 603 -2.50 -34.49 6.01
N GLY A 604 -2.88 -35.76 6.15
CA GLY A 604 -2.45 -36.85 5.26
C GLY A 604 -1.00 -37.32 5.45
N GLN A 605 -0.18 -36.59 6.20
CA GLN A 605 1.24 -36.90 6.46
C GLN A 605 1.53 -37.35 7.90
N LEU A 606 0.52 -37.35 8.78
CA LEU A 606 0.64 -37.71 10.19
C LEU A 606 0.75 -39.22 10.45
N GLY A 607 0.33 -40.06 9.50
CA GLY A 607 0.42 -41.52 9.63
C GLY A 607 -0.17 -42.04 10.96
N PRO A 608 0.59 -42.82 11.76
CA PRO A 608 0.09 -43.40 13.01
C PRO A 608 -0.23 -42.37 14.10
N ASP A 609 0.27 -41.13 14.00
CA ASP A 609 0.02 -40.08 14.99
C ASP A 609 -1.30 -39.33 14.77
N ALA A 610 -1.96 -39.53 13.62
CA ALA A 610 -3.19 -38.81 13.27
C ALA A 610 -4.31 -38.94 14.32
N PRO A 611 -4.60 -40.12 14.91
CA PRO A 611 -5.61 -40.25 15.95
C PRO A 611 -5.30 -39.45 17.21
N ALA A 612 -4.03 -39.40 17.63
CA ALA A 612 -3.60 -38.65 18.80
C ALA A 612 -3.73 -37.13 18.58
N VAL A 613 -3.29 -36.65 17.41
CA VAL A 613 -3.45 -35.24 17.01
C VAL A 613 -4.93 -34.85 16.90
N ALA A 614 -5.76 -35.70 16.31
CA ALA A 614 -7.21 -35.46 16.22
C ALA A 614 -7.88 -35.37 17.60
N ALA A 615 -7.49 -36.22 18.55
CA ALA A 615 -8.00 -36.16 19.91
C ALA A 615 -7.68 -34.82 20.58
N ARG A 616 -6.45 -34.34 20.43
CA ARG A 616 -5.97 -33.05 20.94
C ARG A 616 -6.72 -31.86 20.32
N LEU A 617 -6.87 -31.84 19.00
CA LEU A 617 -7.60 -30.78 18.29
C LEU A 617 -9.08 -30.75 18.68
N ARG A 618 -9.70 -31.91 18.93
CA ARG A 618 -11.09 -31.99 19.40
C ARG A 618 -11.28 -31.35 20.78
N THR A 619 -10.33 -31.57 21.70
CA THR A 619 -10.36 -30.91 23.02
C THR A 619 -10.26 -29.39 22.88
N LEU A 620 -9.35 -28.89 22.04
CA LEU A 620 -9.19 -27.45 21.78
C LEU A 620 -10.40 -26.83 21.09
N ALA A 621 -11.01 -27.54 20.13
CA ALA A 621 -12.23 -27.10 19.44
C ALA A 621 -13.41 -26.91 20.42
N ALA A 622 -13.45 -27.65 21.52
CA ALA A 622 -14.46 -27.51 22.57
C ALA A 622 -14.11 -26.47 23.64
N GLY A 623 -12.94 -25.81 23.55
CA GLY A 623 -12.47 -24.84 24.55
C GLY A 623 -13.09 -23.44 24.41
N ASP A 624 -12.95 -22.64 25.47
CA ASP A 624 -13.56 -21.30 25.58
C ASP A 624 -12.85 -20.21 24.75
N ASN A 625 -11.59 -20.43 24.35
CA ASN A 625 -10.85 -19.49 23.51
C ASN A 625 -11.36 -19.57 22.06
N ARG A 626 -12.31 -18.71 21.70
CA ARG A 626 -12.97 -18.69 20.38
C ARG A 626 -12.02 -18.65 19.18
N LEU A 627 -10.87 -17.96 19.30
CA LEU A 627 -9.90 -17.86 18.20
C LEU A 627 -9.19 -19.19 17.96
N VAL A 628 -8.81 -19.89 19.02
CA VAL A 628 -8.14 -21.19 18.93
C VAL A 628 -9.14 -22.31 18.65
N SER A 629 -10.32 -22.27 19.27
CA SER A 629 -11.39 -23.27 19.12
C SER A 629 -11.90 -23.36 17.68
N ALA A 630 -12.21 -22.22 17.04
CA ALA A 630 -12.67 -22.22 15.65
C ALA A 630 -11.62 -22.82 14.71
N ARG A 631 -10.35 -22.43 14.91
CA ARG A 631 -9.26 -22.92 14.07
C ARG A 631 -8.95 -24.40 14.32
N ALA A 632 -9.03 -24.86 15.57
CA ALA A 632 -8.86 -26.26 15.92
C ALA A 632 -9.98 -27.13 15.33
N ALA A 633 -11.21 -26.62 15.22
CA ALA A 633 -12.31 -27.32 14.56
C ALA A 633 -12.06 -27.50 13.05
N GLU A 634 -11.52 -26.49 12.38
CA GLU A 634 -11.11 -26.59 10.97
C GLU A 634 -9.95 -27.57 10.78
N ALA A 635 -8.91 -27.45 11.62
CA ALA A 635 -7.77 -28.36 11.61
C ALA A 635 -8.18 -29.82 11.89
N LEU A 636 -9.14 -30.02 12.81
CA LEU A 636 -9.67 -31.35 13.12
C LEU A 636 -10.26 -32.00 11.87
N LYS A 637 -11.07 -31.25 11.11
CA LYS A 637 -11.65 -31.75 9.85
C LYS A 637 -10.54 -32.18 8.89
N ALA A 638 -9.54 -31.33 8.69
CA ALA A 638 -8.40 -31.62 7.82
C ALA A 638 -7.58 -32.84 8.29
N VAL A 639 -7.50 -33.12 9.59
CA VAL A 639 -6.75 -34.27 10.11
C VAL A 639 -7.55 -35.57 10.07
N THR A 640 -8.88 -35.52 10.29
CA THR A 640 -9.74 -36.72 10.32
C THR A 640 -10.30 -37.14 8.97
N ASP A 641 -10.39 -36.19 8.03
CA ASP A 641 -10.79 -36.41 6.64
C ASP A 641 -9.76 -35.73 5.70
N PRO A 642 -8.52 -36.26 5.67
CA PRO A 642 -7.34 -35.59 5.09
C PRO A 642 -7.24 -35.60 3.56
#